data_AF-A0A966ASE8-F1
#
_entry.id   AF-A0A966ASE8-F1
#
_cell.length_a   1.000
_cell.length_b   1.000
_cell.length_c   1.000
_cell.angle_alpha   90.00
_cell.angle_beta   90.00
_cell.angle_gamma   90.00
#
_symmetry.space_group_name_H-M   'P 1'
#
loop_
_entity.id
_entity.type
_entity.pdbx_description
1 polymer ?
#
loop_
_entity_poly.entity_id
_entity_poly.type
_entity_poly.pdbx_seq_one_letter_code
_entity_poly.pdbx_strand_id
1 'polypeptide(L)'
;MRTIFFSICLFISLLMGMPSISASASLATRPASELPASELPATNRMFVNGSDISGTFIPDGGWKIENDLMVGEGRDRWVLADHEIGKGKFDIDVKISMSRNNANYAALQLGAGRIVLGGDAGQLIFRGLPGKDDRVELGALSMFVEQDVPFQLQVRRRGSKLQVHLNGKKIYQNDKIRQSIGEIGVSPGDGKLTLHHFRAAGDLIEGRRESRINKESLEILSMDDRLTMSLEAGIDFLLEESRNDPEGILGGSHSEAIPGARSLEAYALITAGVDRDHPVVRKHLDHISDSVPAASRIYDVSCWVFALDAAITQAEEDFALTNKGASELSLRKVARSHRKDLLVAAEILFRGQNETGGWRYHVSNSDADTSVTQFAVLALAVLQRRGIKIDPSVWQGLVQYIQSCQEEDGDKVAPEIELEPDPEDSEVQNPSGRRSGERDRGKSGSGNTGVIKKKEIPDPIQGEEMLEAKKRGFKYVGDESHGTNWNMSCAGVSSMLVAYEFGAPVMNPETRIMVRESIRDGLAWMQENWTSTDNFYGMYSLEKVGDLGGIKKFGEHDWYDELRTYLLSNQTKEGSWTGGAGYAGKSIRINTAFSLLILKRASAMLTRSSRGFVIYSGGNVLADKDGDRDNWAILSDSGESIHLPTLVRQLRLRPKSRLLLMLEEAVISENRWDRPRFIPHISRVRERVVGRGIHKKLDHILEEIRPTGFEDSDELNAWYANWLRIQEIV
;
A
#
# COMPACT_ATOMS: atom_id res chain seq x y z
N MET A 1 -27.80 11.90 -39.03
CA MET A 1 -29.02 11.17 -39.44
C MET A 1 -28.67 10.28 -40.63
N ARG A 2 -28.92 8.96 -40.58
CA ARG A 2 -28.88 7.97 -41.70
C ARG A 2 -27.56 7.73 -42.49
N THR A 3 -26.66 6.96 -41.85
CA THR A 3 -26.19 5.59 -42.21
C THR A 3 -26.46 4.95 -43.61
N ILE A 4 -25.52 4.06 -44.05
CA ILE A 4 -25.69 2.66 -44.64
C ILE A 4 -25.03 2.28 -46.03
N PHE A 5 -23.96 1.44 -45.97
CA PHE A 5 -23.64 0.14 -46.66
C PHE A 5 -22.97 -0.08 -48.09
N PHE A 6 -21.85 -0.84 -48.05
CA PHE A 6 -21.46 -2.14 -48.71
C PHE A 6 -21.20 -2.37 -50.25
N SER A 7 -19.93 -2.74 -50.55
CA SER A 7 -19.39 -4.05 -51.04
C SER A 7 -19.64 -4.75 -52.41
N ILE A 8 -18.50 -5.03 -53.11
CA ILE A 8 -17.96 -6.33 -53.65
C ILE A 8 -18.56 -7.04 -54.92
N CYS A 9 -17.68 -7.35 -55.91
CA CYS A 9 -17.45 -8.65 -56.65
C CYS A 9 -16.47 -8.46 -57.85
N LEU A 10 -15.25 -9.05 -57.90
CA LEU A 10 -14.79 -10.35 -58.52
C LEU A 10 -15.07 -10.53 -60.04
N PHE A 11 -14.19 -11.03 -60.94
CA PHE A 11 -13.37 -12.28 -60.94
C PHE A 11 -12.47 -12.44 -62.24
N ILE A 12 -11.52 -13.42 -62.25
CA ILE A 12 -10.91 -14.20 -63.39
C ILE A 12 -9.73 -13.57 -64.17
N SER A 13 -8.67 -14.24 -64.70
CA SER A 13 -7.86 -15.47 -64.40
C SER A 13 -6.77 -15.65 -65.49
N LEU A 14 -5.61 -16.30 -65.24
CA LEU A 14 -4.97 -17.25 -66.19
C LEU A 14 -3.84 -18.12 -65.57
N LEU A 15 -3.60 -19.32 -66.14
CA LEU A 15 -2.57 -20.32 -65.75
C LEU A 15 -1.43 -20.45 -66.78
N MET A 16 -0.24 -20.87 -66.32
CA MET A 16 0.60 -22.03 -66.74
C MET A 16 1.66 -22.27 -65.62
N GLY A 17 2.32 -23.42 -65.42
CA GLY A 17 2.30 -24.75 -66.08
C GLY A 17 3.18 -25.76 -65.29
N MET A 18 3.55 -26.91 -65.88
CA MET A 18 4.55 -27.89 -65.37
C MET A 18 5.35 -28.51 -66.55
N PRO A 19 6.46 -29.24 -66.31
CA PRO A 19 6.33 -30.71 -66.32
C PRO A 19 7.19 -31.47 -65.28
N SER A 20 7.00 -32.80 -65.23
CA SER A 20 7.43 -33.75 -64.20
C SER A 20 8.48 -34.76 -64.67
N ILE A 21 9.18 -35.43 -63.73
CA ILE A 21 9.99 -36.65 -63.95
C ILE A 21 9.66 -37.67 -62.84
N SER A 22 9.64 -38.97 -63.19
CA SER A 22 9.11 -40.06 -62.36
C SER A 22 10.13 -41.15 -61.98
N ALA A 23 10.13 -41.50 -60.69
CA ALA A 23 10.28 -42.85 -60.10
C ALA A 23 11.33 -43.87 -60.57
N SER A 24 12.13 -44.34 -59.61
CA SER A 24 12.47 -45.78 -59.43
C SER A 24 12.75 -46.08 -57.96
N ALA A 25 12.31 -47.22 -57.44
CA ALA A 25 12.38 -47.56 -56.01
C ALA A 25 13.31 -48.74 -55.71
N SER A 26 13.90 -48.77 -54.51
CA SER A 26 14.43 -49.99 -53.88
C SER A 26 14.27 -49.93 -52.36
N LEU A 27 13.73 -50.99 -51.75
CA LEU A 27 13.53 -51.08 -50.30
C LEU A 27 14.86 -51.27 -49.55
N ALA A 28 15.00 -50.56 -48.43
CA ALA A 28 15.83 -50.98 -47.29
C ALA A 28 15.15 -50.55 -45.98
N THR A 29 15.30 -51.34 -44.93
CA THR A 29 14.50 -51.30 -43.69
C THR A 29 14.82 -50.11 -42.77
N ARG A 30 13.78 -49.49 -42.20
CA ARG A 30 13.91 -48.49 -41.12
C ARG A 30 13.95 -49.17 -39.74
N PRO A 31 14.87 -48.81 -38.83
CA PRO A 31 14.61 -48.87 -37.39
C PRO A 31 13.64 -47.74 -36.97
N ALA A 32 13.01 -47.87 -35.81
CA ALA A 32 11.94 -46.97 -35.37
C ALA A 32 12.42 -45.51 -35.23
N SER A 33 11.79 -44.60 -35.97
CA SER A 33 12.01 -43.14 -35.86
C SER A 33 10.99 -42.50 -34.94
N GLU A 34 11.44 -41.50 -34.19
CA GLU A 34 10.70 -40.74 -33.19
C GLU A 34 9.37 -40.15 -33.68
N LEU A 35 8.47 -39.88 -32.73
CA LEU A 35 7.24 -39.13 -32.97
C LEU A 35 7.57 -37.73 -33.52
N PRO A 36 6.80 -37.19 -34.48
CA PRO A 36 7.11 -35.90 -35.08
C PRO A 36 7.03 -34.79 -34.03
N ALA A 37 8.10 -34.01 -33.91
CA ALA A 37 8.14 -32.82 -33.10
C ALA A 37 7.06 -31.83 -33.58
N SER A 38 6.00 -31.67 -32.79
CA SER A 38 5.01 -30.62 -33.03
C SER A 38 5.69 -29.26 -32.89
N GLU A 39 5.43 -28.34 -33.83
CA GLU A 39 5.90 -26.96 -33.81
C GLU A 39 5.94 -26.39 -32.39
N LEU A 40 7.16 -26.26 -31.84
CA LEU A 40 7.38 -25.62 -30.55
C LEU A 40 7.02 -24.14 -30.70
N PRO A 41 6.21 -23.57 -29.80
CA PRO A 41 5.92 -22.15 -29.84
C PRO A 41 7.20 -21.31 -29.67
N ALA A 42 7.21 -20.09 -30.23
CA ALA A 42 8.41 -19.26 -30.40
C ALA A 42 9.11 -18.79 -29.10
N THR A 43 8.48 -19.00 -27.95
CA THR A 43 8.90 -18.55 -26.62
C THR A 43 8.72 -19.72 -25.66
N ASN A 44 9.78 -20.07 -24.93
CA ASN A 44 9.85 -21.21 -24.00
C ASN A 44 10.59 -20.78 -22.73
N ARG A 45 9.94 -20.87 -21.57
CA ARG A 45 10.46 -20.49 -20.25
C ARG A 45 10.47 -21.72 -19.35
N MET A 46 11.65 -22.06 -18.84
CA MET A 46 11.80 -22.98 -17.72
C MET A 46 11.64 -22.17 -16.44
N PHE A 47 10.76 -22.60 -15.54
CA PHE A 47 10.50 -21.95 -14.26
C PHE A 47 11.20 -22.67 -13.12
N VAL A 48 11.12 -24.02 -13.12
CA VAL A 48 11.83 -24.90 -12.19
C VAL A 48 12.55 -25.99 -12.97
N ASN A 49 13.84 -26.19 -12.69
CA ASN A 49 14.67 -27.27 -13.23
C ASN A 49 15.65 -27.77 -12.15
N GLY A 50 15.24 -28.80 -11.40
CA GLY A 50 15.98 -29.22 -10.21
C GLY A 50 15.93 -28.16 -9.12
N SER A 51 17.11 -27.68 -8.72
CA SER A 51 17.30 -26.61 -7.72
C SER A 51 17.23 -25.20 -8.29
N ASP A 52 17.29 -25.03 -9.62
CA ASP A 52 17.04 -23.73 -10.26
C ASP A 52 15.54 -23.44 -10.24
N ILE A 53 15.17 -22.41 -9.47
CA ILE A 53 13.81 -21.89 -9.29
C ILE A 53 13.68 -20.42 -9.73
N SER A 54 14.68 -19.89 -10.46
CA SER A 54 14.81 -18.46 -10.80
C SER A 54 13.67 -17.89 -11.65
N GLY A 55 12.86 -18.74 -12.29
CA GLY A 55 11.64 -18.34 -12.99
C GLY A 55 10.37 -18.47 -12.14
N THR A 56 10.46 -18.51 -10.81
CA THR A 56 9.29 -18.66 -9.93
C THR A 56 9.22 -17.67 -8.78
N PHE A 57 7.99 -17.54 -8.25
CA PHE A 57 7.71 -16.82 -7.03
C PHE A 57 6.94 -17.69 -6.03
N ILE A 58 7.34 -17.67 -4.76
CA ILE A 58 6.81 -18.53 -3.69
C ILE A 58 6.15 -17.64 -2.61
N PRO A 59 4.90 -17.18 -2.81
CA PRO A 59 4.28 -16.14 -1.98
C PRO A 59 4.00 -16.53 -0.53
N ASP A 60 3.72 -17.80 -0.31
CA ASP A 60 3.32 -18.31 1.01
C ASP A 60 4.39 -19.24 1.57
N GLY A 61 5.59 -19.27 0.98
CA GLY A 61 6.67 -20.16 1.42
C GLY A 61 6.29 -21.65 1.37
N GLY A 62 6.82 -22.46 2.28
CA GLY A 62 6.47 -23.88 2.41
C GLY A 62 7.07 -24.82 1.35
N TRP A 63 8.13 -24.36 0.66
CA TRP A 63 8.91 -25.14 -0.28
C TRP A 63 10.41 -25.01 0.01
N LYS A 64 11.15 -26.09 -0.19
CA LYS A 64 12.60 -26.17 0.07
C LYS A 64 13.30 -27.04 -0.97
N ILE A 65 14.62 -26.95 -1.03
CA ILE A 65 15.44 -27.81 -1.89
C ILE A 65 15.90 -29.03 -1.07
N GLU A 66 15.54 -30.23 -1.51
CA GLU A 66 16.02 -31.51 -0.96
C GLU A 66 16.56 -32.37 -2.12
N ASN A 67 17.82 -32.81 -2.05
CA ASN A 67 18.48 -33.61 -3.09
C ASN A 67 18.39 -32.99 -4.50
N ASP A 68 18.74 -31.72 -4.63
CA ASP A 68 18.66 -30.92 -5.87
C ASP A 68 17.26 -30.85 -6.51
N LEU A 69 16.19 -31.15 -5.76
CA LEU A 69 14.81 -31.04 -6.21
C LEU A 69 13.99 -30.16 -5.26
N MET A 70 12.99 -29.47 -5.81
CA MET A 70 12.09 -28.64 -5.03
C MET A 70 11.00 -29.50 -4.36
N VAL A 71 10.90 -29.48 -3.04
CA VAL A 71 9.94 -30.26 -2.24
C VAL A 71 9.07 -29.31 -1.42
N GLY A 72 7.74 -29.47 -1.54
CA GLY A 72 6.75 -28.66 -0.82
C GLY A 72 5.73 -29.51 -0.07
N GLU A 73 5.11 -28.91 0.94
CA GLU A 73 4.03 -29.50 1.74
C GLU A 73 3.09 -28.39 2.26
N GLY A 74 1.79 -28.64 2.26
CA GLY A 74 0.74 -27.69 2.67
C GLY A 74 -0.22 -27.30 1.54
N ARG A 75 -1.50 -27.11 1.89
CA ARG A 75 -2.50 -26.55 0.95
C ARG A 75 -2.21 -25.10 0.63
N ASP A 76 -2.51 -24.72 -0.61
CA ASP A 76 -2.36 -23.36 -1.16
C ASP A 76 -0.97 -22.72 -0.95
N ARG A 77 0.09 -23.51 -0.72
CA ARG A 77 1.49 -23.07 -0.78
C ARG A 77 1.94 -23.08 -2.24
N TRP A 78 1.82 -21.95 -2.94
CA TRP A 78 2.04 -21.92 -4.39
C TRP A 78 3.51 -21.71 -4.78
N VAL A 79 3.92 -22.35 -5.88
CA VAL A 79 5.08 -21.99 -6.70
C VAL A 79 4.53 -21.44 -8.00
N LEU A 80 4.58 -20.13 -8.16
CA LEU A 80 3.97 -19.39 -9.26
C LEU A 80 5.03 -19.10 -10.32
N ALA A 81 4.65 -19.17 -11.59
CA ALA A 81 5.53 -18.71 -12.66
C ALA A 81 5.68 -17.18 -12.61
N ASP A 82 6.85 -16.70 -13.01
CA ASP A 82 7.12 -15.30 -13.33
C ASP A 82 6.43 -14.83 -14.64
N HIS A 83 5.72 -15.70 -15.35
CA HIS A 83 4.94 -15.39 -16.55
C HIS A 83 3.46 -15.79 -16.42
N GLU A 84 2.58 -14.96 -16.99
CA GLU A 84 1.19 -15.29 -17.28
C GLU A 84 1.03 -15.94 -18.67
N ILE A 85 -0.10 -16.60 -18.89
CA ILE A 85 -0.49 -17.18 -20.18
C ILE A 85 -1.62 -16.33 -20.81
N GLY A 86 -1.36 -15.81 -22.01
CA GLY A 86 -2.26 -14.96 -22.79
C GLY A 86 -3.48 -15.69 -23.38
N LYS A 87 -3.94 -15.23 -24.55
CA LYS A 87 -5.12 -15.76 -25.29
C LYS A 87 -4.76 -16.78 -26.38
N GLY A 88 -3.49 -16.88 -26.74
CA GLY A 88 -2.94 -17.67 -27.84
C GLY A 88 -2.64 -19.14 -27.51
N LYS A 89 -1.86 -19.79 -28.38
CA LYS A 89 -1.43 -21.18 -28.21
C LYS A 89 -0.42 -21.27 -27.06
N PHE A 90 -0.50 -22.32 -26.25
CA PHE A 90 0.52 -22.62 -25.23
C PHE A 90 0.63 -24.11 -24.96
N ASP A 91 1.75 -24.52 -24.37
CA ASP A 91 1.99 -25.82 -23.74
C ASP A 91 2.63 -25.58 -22.36
N ILE A 92 2.00 -26.10 -21.30
CA ILE A 92 2.56 -26.19 -19.94
C ILE A 92 2.95 -27.65 -19.71
N ASP A 93 4.12 -27.85 -19.10
CA ASP A 93 4.71 -29.17 -18.86
C ASP A 93 5.33 -29.23 -17.46
N VAL A 94 4.71 -30.03 -16.59
CA VAL A 94 5.08 -30.16 -15.18
C VAL A 94 5.38 -31.62 -14.88
N LYS A 95 6.50 -31.91 -14.22
CA LYS A 95 6.83 -33.27 -13.77
C LYS A 95 6.96 -33.28 -12.26
N ILE A 96 6.22 -34.16 -11.62
CA ILE A 96 6.02 -34.20 -10.16
C ILE A 96 5.99 -35.64 -9.65
N SER A 97 6.41 -35.86 -8.41
CA SER A 97 6.11 -37.06 -7.62
C SER A 97 5.40 -36.65 -6.33
N MET A 98 4.51 -37.51 -5.81
CA MET A 98 3.65 -37.18 -4.68
C MET A 98 3.60 -38.34 -3.67
N SER A 99 3.74 -38.03 -2.38
CA SER A 99 3.68 -39.04 -1.31
C SER A 99 2.26 -39.51 -0.99
N ARG A 100 1.25 -38.97 -1.69
CA ARG A 100 -0.15 -39.41 -1.65
C ARG A 100 -0.76 -39.30 -3.04
N ASN A 101 -1.38 -40.37 -3.53
CA ASN A 101 -2.15 -40.41 -4.78
C ASN A 101 -3.68 -40.50 -4.57
N ASN A 102 -4.14 -40.20 -3.36
CA ASN A 102 -5.55 -40.16 -2.95
C ASN A 102 -5.99 -38.71 -2.65
N ALA A 103 -6.67 -38.45 -1.53
CA ALA A 103 -7.08 -37.10 -1.13
C ALA A 103 -5.86 -36.26 -0.67
N ASN A 104 -5.17 -35.63 -1.63
CA ASN A 104 -3.99 -34.79 -1.42
C ASN A 104 -4.24 -33.31 -1.69
N TYR A 105 -5.18 -32.93 -2.54
CA TYR A 105 -5.47 -31.54 -2.92
C TYR A 105 -4.26 -30.75 -3.47
N ALA A 106 -3.28 -31.42 -4.07
CA ALA A 106 -2.27 -30.74 -4.88
C ALA A 106 -2.95 -30.12 -6.11
N ALA A 107 -2.33 -29.10 -6.74
CA ALA A 107 -2.94 -28.46 -7.90
C ALA A 107 -1.96 -27.83 -8.89
N LEU A 108 -2.38 -27.77 -10.16
CA LEU A 108 -1.84 -26.89 -11.18
C LEU A 108 -2.85 -25.76 -11.45
N GLN A 109 -2.46 -24.52 -11.22
CA GLN A 109 -3.25 -23.32 -11.47
C GLN A 109 -3.21 -22.92 -12.95
N LEU A 110 -4.36 -22.47 -13.45
CA LEU A 110 -4.62 -21.97 -14.81
C LEU A 110 -5.49 -20.71 -14.70
N GLY A 111 -4.95 -19.68 -14.04
CA GLY A 111 -5.65 -18.46 -13.64
C GLY A 111 -6.83 -18.73 -12.73
N ALA A 112 -8.04 -18.47 -13.22
CA ALA A 112 -9.29 -18.82 -12.55
C ALA A 112 -9.55 -20.34 -12.51
N GLY A 113 -8.92 -21.10 -13.40
CA GLY A 113 -9.01 -22.55 -13.46
C GLY A 113 -7.97 -23.26 -12.60
N ARG A 114 -8.24 -24.52 -12.24
CA ARG A 114 -7.30 -25.42 -11.55
C ARG A 114 -7.49 -26.86 -12.04
N ILE A 115 -6.38 -27.61 -12.12
CA ILE A 115 -6.39 -29.07 -12.12
C ILE A 115 -6.01 -29.51 -10.72
N VAL A 116 -6.96 -30.07 -9.97
CA VAL A 116 -6.75 -30.58 -8.61
C VAL A 116 -6.39 -32.06 -8.69
N LEU A 117 -5.20 -32.38 -8.20
CA LEU A 117 -4.66 -33.72 -8.10
C LEU A 117 -5.08 -34.29 -6.74
N GLY A 118 -6.18 -35.04 -6.75
CA GLY A 118 -6.64 -35.77 -5.57
C GLY A 118 -7.49 -34.92 -4.64
N GLY A 119 -8.58 -34.35 -5.14
CA GLY A 119 -9.55 -33.59 -4.35
C GLY A 119 -10.49 -34.50 -3.53
N ASP A 120 -11.77 -34.13 -3.47
CA ASP A 120 -12.82 -34.89 -2.79
C ASP A 120 -12.78 -36.38 -3.19
N ALA A 121 -12.78 -37.29 -2.21
CA ALA A 121 -12.63 -38.74 -2.42
C ALA A 121 -11.42 -39.17 -3.30
N GLY A 122 -10.36 -38.35 -3.38
CA GLY A 122 -9.16 -38.62 -4.19
C GLY A 122 -9.36 -38.45 -5.70
N GLN A 123 -10.38 -37.71 -6.14
CA GLN A 123 -10.63 -37.47 -7.57
C GLN A 123 -9.60 -36.53 -8.20
N LEU A 124 -9.26 -36.78 -9.47
CA LEU A 124 -8.61 -35.82 -10.34
C LEU A 124 -9.70 -34.88 -10.90
N ILE A 125 -9.60 -33.57 -10.67
CA ILE A 125 -10.68 -32.60 -10.97
C ILE A 125 -10.15 -31.47 -11.85
N PHE A 126 -10.79 -31.20 -12.98
CA PHE A 126 -10.62 -29.96 -13.73
C PHE A 126 -11.75 -28.99 -13.33
N ARG A 127 -11.41 -27.74 -12.95
CA ARG A 127 -12.43 -26.74 -12.57
C ARG A 127 -12.06 -25.31 -12.93
N GLY A 128 -13.06 -24.41 -12.93
CA GLY A 128 -12.90 -22.95 -13.00
C GLY A 128 -12.69 -22.37 -14.41
N LEU A 129 -12.83 -23.18 -15.46
CA LEU A 129 -12.75 -22.75 -16.86
C LEU A 129 -13.74 -23.52 -17.75
N PRO A 130 -14.46 -22.86 -18.68
CA PRO A 130 -14.41 -21.42 -18.98
C PRO A 130 -15.07 -20.51 -17.94
N GLY A 131 -15.98 -21.02 -17.11
CA GLY A 131 -16.65 -20.31 -16.01
C GLY A 131 -16.17 -20.75 -14.63
N LYS A 132 -16.40 -19.90 -13.63
CA LYS A 132 -15.91 -20.09 -12.25
C LYS A 132 -16.46 -21.36 -11.57
N ASP A 133 -17.67 -21.77 -11.96
CA ASP A 133 -18.41 -22.90 -11.37
C ASP A 133 -18.28 -24.20 -12.18
N ASP A 134 -17.61 -24.18 -13.35
CA ASP A 134 -17.33 -25.40 -14.11
C ASP A 134 -16.48 -26.36 -13.25
N ARG A 135 -16.94 -27.60 -13.03
CA ARG A 135 -16.23 -28.66 -12.29
C ARG A 135 -16.46 -29.99 -13.00
N VAL A 136 -15.38 -30.68 -13.34
CA VAL A 136 -15.41 -31.99 -14.02
C VAL A 136 -14.46 -32.94 -13.30
N GLU A 137 -15.00 -34.06 -12.80
CA GLU A 137 -14.22 -35.16 -12.26
C GLU A 137 -13.73 -36.04 -13.42
N LEU A 138 -12.43 -36.35 -13.42
CA LEU A 138 -11.73 -37.09 -14.47
C LEU A 138 -11.45 -38.56 -14.09
N GLY A 139 -11.87 -38.96 -12.88
CA GLY A 139 -11.60 -40.27 -12.26
C GLY A 139 -10.64 -40.17 -11.06
N ALA A 140 -10.56 -41.25 -10.26
CA ALA A 140 -9.67 -41.30 -9.11
C ALA A 140 -8.21 -41.13 -9.53
N LEU A 141 -7.47 -40.27 -8.81
CA LEU A 141 -6.07 -39.94 -9.11
C LEU A 141 -5.17 -41.19 -9.15
N SER A 142 -5.41 -42.15 -8.25
CA SER A 142 -4.70 -43.43 -8.16
C SER A 142 -4.83 -44.34 -9.39
N MET A 143 -5.77 -44.09 -10.30
CA MET A 143 -5.85 -44.79 -11.61
C MET A 143 -4.86 -44.22 -12.65
N PHE A 144 -4.23 -43.09 -12.36
CA PHE A 144 -3.32 -42.39 -13.28
C PHE A 144 -1.89 -42.25 -12.74
N VAL A 145 -1.70 -42.25 -11.41
CA VAL A 145 -0.40 -42.01 -10.78
C VAL A 145 -0.17 -42.95 -9.59
N GLU A 146 1.08 -43.41 -9.46
CA GLU A 146 1.56 -44.22 -8.34
C GLU A 146 2.19 -43.31 -7.26
N GLN A 147 2.19 -43.78 -6.01
CA GLN A 147 2.78 -43.03 -4.90
C GLN A 147 4.30 -42.95 -5.06
N ASP A 148 4.89 -41.77 -4.82
CA ASP A 148 6.33 -41.48 -4.90
C ASP A 148 7.00 -41.71 -6.28
N VAL A 149 6.22 -42.10 -7.31
CA VAL A 149 6.70 -42.26 -8.69
C VAL A 149 6.53 -40.95 -9.48
N PRO A 150 7.58 -40.44 -10.15
CA PRO A 150 7.47 -39.23 -10.96
C PRO A 150 6.58 -39.42 -12.20
N PHE A 151 5.60 -38.53 -12.38
CA PHE A 151 4.70 -38.49 -13.53
C PHE A 151 4.67 -37.10 -14.18
N GLN A 152 4.24 -37.04 -15.43
CA GLN A 152 4.20 -35.80 -16.23
C GLN A 152 2.76 -35.35 -16.47
N LEU A 153 2.44 -34.13 -16.03
CA LEU A 153 1.17 -33.43 -16.28
C LEU A 153 1.40 -32.34 -17.34
N GLN A 154 0.61 -32.39 -18.42
CA GLN A 154 0.71 -31.41 -19.50
C GLN A 154 -0.64 -30.78 -19.80
N VAL A 155 -0.63 -29.46 -20.02
CA VAL A 155 -1.81 -28.70 -20.43
C VAL A 155 -1.48 -27.95 -21.71
N ARG A 156 -2.23 -28.20 -22.77
CA ARG A 156 -1.95 -27.66 -24.11
C ARG A 156 -3.17 -26.93 -24.66
N ARG A 157 -3.01 -25.72 -25.19
CA ARG A 157 -4.07 -25.03 -25.93
C ARG A 157 -3.71 -24.83 -27.39
N ARG A 158 -4.66 -25.15 -28.28
CA ARG A 158 -4.61 -24.85 -29.72
C ARG A 158 -5.98 -24.31 -30.17
N GLY A 159 -6.02 -23.04 -30.56
CA GLY A 159 -7.29 -22.34 -30.77
C GLY A 159 -8.09 -22.27 -29.46
N SER A 160 -9.38 -22.61 -29.48
CA SER A 160 -10.20 -22.70 -28.26
C SER A 160 -10.11 -24.04 -27.53
N LYS A 161 -9.33 -25.01 -28.05
CA LYS A 161 -9.22 -26.36 -27.49
C LYS A 161 -8.09 -26.42 -26.47
N LEU A 162 -8.43 -26.59 -25.21
CA LEU A 162 -7.52 -26.92 -24.12
C LEU A 162 -7.57 -28.43 -23.87
N GLN A 163 -6.41 -29.09 -23.80
CA GLN A 163 -6.26 -30.52 -23.54
C GLN A 163 -5.41 -30.72 -22.29
N VAL A 164 -5.75 -31.73 -21.49
CA VAL A 164 -4.97 -32.17 -20.32
C VAL A 164 -4.50 -33.60 -20.56
N HIS A 165 -3.20 -33.82 -20.45
CA HIS A 165 -2.55 -35.12 -20.62
C HIS A 165 -1.82 -35.52 -19.33
N LEU A 166 -1.86 -36.80 -18.97
CA LEU A 166 -1.01 -37.42 -17.94
C LEU A 166 -0.16 -38.50 -18.60
N ASN A 167 1.15 -38.47 -18.39
CA ASN A 167 2.14 -39.39 -19.00
C ASN A 167 1.92 -39.56 -20.52
N GLY A 168 1.69 -38.44 -21.21
CA GLY A 168 1.40 -38.39 -22.66
C GLY A 168 -0.02 -38.82 -23.08
N LYS A 169 -0.78 -39.52 -22.22
CA LYS A 169 -2.16 -39.94 -22.48
C LYS A 169 -3.13 -38.78 -22.27
N LYS A 170 -3.95 -38.44 -23.28
CA LYS A 170 -5.02 -37.45 -23.12
C LYS A 170 -6.12 -37.98 -22.20
N ILE A 171 -6.41 -37.23 -21.14
CA ILE A 171 -7.45 -37.55 -20.14
C ILE A 171 -8.64 -36.60 -20.21
N TYR A 172 -8.45 -35.36 -20.68
CA TYR A 172 -9.52 -34.36 -20.78
C TYR A 172 -9.31 -33.39 -21.94
N GLN A 173 -10.40 -32.79 -22.42
CA GLN A 173 -10.41 -31.75 -23.43
C GLN A 173 -11.62 -30.83 -23.25
N ASN A 174 -11.40 -29.51 -23.36
CA ASN A 174 -12.44 -28.49 -23.36
C ASN A 174 -12.26 -27.55 -24.56
N ASP A 175 -13.26 -27.50 -25.45
CA ASP A 175 -13.20 -26.77 -26.72
C ASP A 175 -13.66 -25.30 -26.63
N LYS A 176 -13.95 -24.80 -25.42
CA LYS A 176 -14.54 -23.47 -25.18
C LYS A 176 -13.57 -22.41 -24.61
N ILE A 177 -12.29 -22.74 -24.40
CA ILE A 177 -11.34 -21.88 -23.68
C ILE A 177 -10.71 -20.84 -24.62
N ARG A 178 -11.30 -19.65 -24.70
CA ARG A 178 -10.90 -18.53 -25.58
C ARG A 178 -10.34 -17.31 -24.86
N GLN A 179 -10.55 -17.22 -23.55
CA GLN A 179 -10.06 -16.14 -22.69
C GLN A 179 -8.54 -16.20 -22.51
N SER A 180 -7.97 -15.16 -21.88
CA SER A 180 -6.64 -15.28 -21.29
C SER A 180 -6.68 -16.35 -20.20
N ILE A 181 -5.60 -17.11 -20.02
CA ILE A 181 -5.50 -18.00 -18.85
C ILE A 181 -5.07 -17.16 -17.64
N GLY A 182 -4.02 -16.35 -17.76
CA GLY A 182 -3.43 -15.59 -16.67
C GLY A 182 -2.36 -16.38 -15.93
N GLU A 183 -2.25 -16.17 -14.62
CA GLU A 183 -1.24 -16.78 -13.74
C GLU A 183 -1.27 -18.32 -13.75
N ILE A 184 -0.09 -18.95 -13.72
CA ILE A 184 0.08 -20.39 -13.61
C ILE A 184 1.04 -20.75 -12.47
N GLY A 185 0.87 -21.93 -11.87
CA GLY A 185 1.69 -22.37 -10.73
C GLY A 185 1.28 -23.71 -10.14
N VAL A 186 2.08 -24.24 -9.23
CA VAL A 186 1.92 -25.57 -8.61
C VAL A 186 1.73 -25.44 -7.10
N SER A 187 0.86 -26.24 -6.49
CA SER A 187 0.65 -26.33 -5.02
C SER A 187 0.77 -27.79 -4.56
N PRO A 188 1.42 -28.09 -3.41
CA PRO A 188 1.79 -29.44 -3.00
C PRO A 188 0.67 -30.19 -2.27
N GLY A 189 -0.23 -29.50 -1.56
CA GLY A 189 -1.38 -30.12 -0.88
C GLY A 189 -1.04 -30.74 0.48
N ASP A 190 -1.88 -31.68 0.95
CA ASP A 190 -1.81 -32.29 2.30
C ASP A 190 -0.65 -33.27 2.53
N GLY A 191 0.11 -33.57 1.48
CA GLY A 191 1.25 -34.47 1.50
C GLY A 191 2.39 -33.88 0.69
N LYS A 192 3.57 -34.51 0.79
CA LYS A 192 4.76 -34.02 0.11
C LYS A 192 4.64 -34.16 -1.39
N LEU A 193 4.99 -33.10 -2.10
CA LEU A 193 5.13 -33.10 -3.55
C LEU A 193 6.54 -32.63 -3.91
N THR A 194 7.24 -33.45 -4.71
CA THR A 194 8.53 -33.10 -5.30
C THR A 194 8.28 -32.61 -6.73
N LEU A 195 8.72 -31.39 -7.03
CA LEU A 195 8.64 -30.77 -8.34
C LEU A 195 9.97 -30.98 -9.08
N HIS A 196 9.95 -31.83 -10.10
CA HIS A 196 11.13 -32.20 -10.89
C HIS A 196 11.43 -31.15 -11.95
N HIS A 197 10.39 -30.68 -12.64
CA HIS A 197 10.46 -29.49 -13.49
C HIS A 197 9.11 -28.82 -13.66
N PHE A 198 9.13 -27.53 -13.97
CA PHE A 198 7.98 -26.74 -14.39
C PHE A 198 8.40 -25.81 -15.52
N ARG A 199 7.74 -25.90 -16.68
CA ARG A 199 7.97 -25.01 -17.82
C ARG A 199 6.69 -24.70 -18.57
N ALA A 200 6.72 -23.62 -19.34
CA ALA A 200 5.71 -23.33 -20.34
C ALA A 200 6.32 -22.76 -21.62
N ALA A 201 5.62 -22.95 -22.73
CA ALA A 201 5.94 -22.35 -24.02
C ALA A 201 4.68 -21.80 -24.69
N GLY A 202 4.81 -20.73 -25.47
CA GLY A 202 3.70 -20.13 -26.23
C GLY A 202 3.45 -18.67 -25.92
N ASP A 203 2.18 -18.30 -25.92
CA ASP A 203 1.68 -16.96 -25.63
C ASP A 203 1.91 -16.61 -24.15
N LEU A 204 3.18 -16.51 -23.78
CA LEU A 204 3.69 -16.10 -22.48
C LEU A 204 3.70 -14.58 -22.44
N ILE A 205 3.12 -14.04 -21.37
CA ILE A 205 3.17 -12.62 -21.04
C ILE A 205 4.06 -12.55 -19.80
N GLU A 206 5.11 -11.75 -19.84
CA GLU A 206 5.94 -11.47 -18.65
C GLU A 206 5.01 -11.00 -17.52
N GLY A 207 5.19 -11.57 -16.32
CA GLY A 207 4.24 -11.39 -15.21
C GLY A 207 4.08 -9.91 -14.91
N ARG A 208 2.83 -9.41 -14.90
CA ARG A 208 2.55 -7.96 -14.81
C ARG A 208 3.27 -7.28 -13.66
N ARG A 209 3.39 -8.01 -12.54
CA ARG A 209 3.90 -7.53 -11.26
C ARG A 209 5.34 -7.94 -11.03
N GLU A 210 6.21 -6.94 -11.13
CA GLU A 210 7.66 -7.00 -10.82
C GLU A 210 7.90 -7.34 -9.34
N SER A 211 7.01 -6.89 -8.44
CA SER A 211 7.12 -7.04 -6.99
C SER A 211 6.00 -7.96 -6.45
N ARG A 212 6.39 -8.94 -5.63
CA ARG A 212 5.48 -9.87 -4.96
C ARG A 212 6.00 -10.18 -3.55
N ILE A 213 5.08 -10.44 -2.62
CA ILE A 213 5.34 -10.67 -1.19
C ILE A 213 5.47 -12.17 -0.89
N ASN A 214 6.57 -12.54 -0.24
CA ASN A 214 6.73 -13.84 0.42
C ASN A 214 6.42 -13.67 1.92
N LYS A 215 5.33 -14.28 2.40
CA LYS A 215 4.88 -14.16 3.80
C LYS A 215 5.82 -14.83 4.79
N GLU A 216 6.38 -16.00 4.46
CA GLU A 216 7.38 -16.69 5.30
C GLU A 216 8.65 -15.82 5.44
N SER A 217 9.08 -15.16 4.37
CA SER A 217 10.19 -14.19 4.42
C SER A 217 9.84 -12.88 5.15
N LEU A 218 8.57 -12.48 5.24
CA LEU A 218 8.16 -11.31 6.04
C LEU A 218 8.05 -11.63 7.53
N GLU A 219 7.75 -12.88 7.90
CA GLU A 219 7.62 -13.31 9.31
C GLU A 219 8.96 -13.34 10.06
N ILE A 220 10.08 -13.49 9.36
CA ILE A 220 11.43 -13.45 9.94
C ILE A 220 12.01 -12.03 10.12
N LEU A 221 11.34 -11.00 9.64
CA LEU A 221 11.81 -9.61 9.69
C LEU A 221 11.44 -8.90 10.98
N SER A 222 12.18 -7.83 11.30
CA SER A 222 11.75 -6.84 12.28
C SER A 222 10.40 -6.23 11.87
N MET A 223 9.63 -5.72 12.85
CA MET A 223 8.33 -5.09 12.56
C MET A 223 8.46 -3.90 11.60
N ASP A 224 9.53 -3.10 11.73
CA ASP A 224 9.78 -1.94 10.86
C ASP A 224 10.22 -2.32 9.44
N ASP A 225 11.01 -3.39 9.29
CA ASP A 225 11.37 -3.93 7.97
C ASP A 225 10.14 -4.55 7.30
N ARG A 226 9.34 -5.34 8.03
CA ARG A 226 8.07 -5.90 7.55
C ARG A 226 7.09 -4.80 7.13
N LEU A 227 6.95 -3.74 7.92
CA LEU A 227 6.14 -2.57 7.60
C LEU A 227 6.66 -1.85 6.35
N THR A 228 7.99 -1.70 6.22
CA THR A 228 8.61 -1.06 5.06
C THR A 228 8.39 -1.86 3.78
N MET A 229 8.63 -3.18 3.79
CA MET A 229 8.39 -4.04 2.63
C MET A 229 6.91 -4.13 2.26
N SER A 230 6.01 -4.20 3.25
CA SER A 230 4.56 -4.16 3.03
C SER A 230 4.12 -2.88 2.33
N LEU A 231 4.61 -1.73 2.79
CA LEU A 231 4.30 -0.43 2.19
C LEU A 231 4.88 -0.29 0.78
N GLU A 232 6.10 -0.76 0.54
CA GLU A 232 6.71 -0.74 -0.81
C GLU A 232 5.94 -1.62 -1.80
N ALA A 233 5.52 -2.82 -1.40
CA ALA A 233 4.70 -3.69 -2.24
C ALA A 233 3.32 -3.07 -2.56
N GLY A 234 2.70 -2.39 -1.59
CA GLY A 234 1.46 -1.64 -1.82
C GLY A 234 1.63 -0.43 -2.72
N ILE A 235 2.78 0.26 -2.63
CA ILE A 235 3.17 1.32 -3.57
C ILE A 235 3.33 0.74 -4.98
N ASP A 236 4.10 -0.34 -5.15
CA ASP A 236 4.36 -0.97 -6.45
C ASP A 236 3.06 -1.37 -7.14
N PHE A 237 2.18 -2.05 -6.41
CA PHE A 237 0.84 -2.41 -6.88
C PHE A 237 0.06 -1.21 -7.43
N LEU A 238 -0.02 -0.10 -6.68
CA LEU A 238 -0.74 1.09 -7.13
C LEU A 238 -0.06 1.76 -8.34
N LEU A 239 1.27 1.86 -8.33
CA LEU A 239 2.01 2.48 -9.42
C LEU A 239 1.89 1.71 -10.74
N GLU A 240 1.87 0.38 -10.66
CA GLU A 240 1.73 -0.51 -11.81
C GLU A 240 0.28 -0.55 -12.34
N GLU A 241 -0.71 -0.80 -11.47
CA GLU A 241 -2.12 -0.82 -11.86
C GLU A 241 -2.56 0.52 -12.44
N SER A 242 -2.07 1.63 -11.88
CA SER A 242 -2.37 2.98 -12.38
C SER A 242 -1.61 3.34 -13.67
N ARG A 243 -0.44 2.74 -13.91
CA ARG A 243 0.27 2.82 -15.20
C ARG A 243 -0.50 2.06 -16.29
N ASN A 244 -1.02 0.88 -15.95
CA ASN A 244 -1.71 -0.04 -16.86
C ASN A 244 -3.15 0.43 -17.19
N ASP A 245 -3.92 0.82 -16.19
CA ASP A 245 -5.29 1.32 -16.34
C ASP A 245 -5.57 2.52 -15.40
N PRO A 246 -5.26 3.76 -15.80
CA PRO A 246 -5.45 4.94 -14.96
C PRO A 246 -6.91 5.20 -14.54
N GLU A 247 -7.89 4.74 -15.32
CA GLU A 247 -9.32 5.03 -15.14
C GLU A 247 -10.06 3.88 -14.43
N GLY A 248 -9.56 2.64 -14.52
CA GLY A 248 -10.06 1.46 -13.82
C GLY A 248 -9.96 1.48 -12.29
N ILE A 249 -9.61 2.60 -11.68
CA ILE A 249 -9.47 2.77 -10.23
C ILE A 249 -10.74 2.41 -9.45
N LEU A 250 -11.93 2.58 -10.04
CA LEU A 250 -13.23 2.18 -9.46
C LEU A 250 -13.83 0.91 -10.12
N GLY A 251 -13.05 0.15 -10.89
CA GLY A 251 -13.47 -1.13 -11.48
C GLY A 251 -14.67 -1.03 -12.44
N GLY A 252 -14.88 0.13 -13.07
CA GLY A 252 -16.04 0.40 -13.94
C GLY A 252 -17.32 0.83 -13.21
N SER A 253 -17.26 1.05 -11.89
CA SER A 253 -18.34 1.71 -11.13
C SER A 253 -18.09 3.21 -10.97
N HIS A 254 -19.15 3.99 -10.71
CA HIS A 254 -19.08 5.41 -10.32
C HIS A 254 -18.09 6.26 -11.12
N SER A 255 -18.24 6.27 -12.45
CA SER A 255 -17.35 7.04 -13.36
C SER A 255 -17.22 8.52 -12.98
N GLU A 256 -18.28 9.10 -12.41
CA GLU A 256 -18.36 10.47 -11.91
C GLU A 256 -17.46 10.75 -10.68
N ALA A 257 -16.99 9.71 -9.99
CA ALA A 257 -16.12 9.79 -8.82
C ALA A 257 -14.66 9.37 -9.12
N ILE A 258 -14.33 9.06 -10.38
CA ILE A 258 -12.94 8.77 -10.81
C ILE A 258 -11.99 9.94 -10.46
N PRO A 259 -12.35 11.23 -10.62
CA PRO A 259 -11.48 12.34 -10.20
C PRO A 259 -11.12 12.30 -8.70
N GLY A 260 -12.10 12.10 -7.82
CA GLY A 260 -11.88 11.96 -6.38
C GLY A 260 -11.07 10.71 -6.02
N ALA A 261 -11.35 9.58 -6.68
CA ALA A 261 -10.58 8.35 -6.52
C ALA A 261 -9.09 8.54 -6.91
N ARG A 262 -8.82 9.19 -8.04
CA ARG A 262 -7.46 9.51 -8.50
C ARG A 262 -6.76 10.50 -7.56
N SER A 263 -7.51 11.42 -6.96
CA SER A 263 -7.00 12.31 -5.91
C SER A 263 -6.60 11.53 -4.65
N LEU A 264 -7.42 10.59 -4.19
CA LEU A 264 -7.13 9.75 -3.02
C LEU A 264 -5.91 8.83 -3.25
N GLU A 265 -5.77 8.25 -4.45
CA GLU A 265 -4.59 7.44 -4.81
C GLU A 265 -3.31 8.28 -4.89
N ALA A 266 -3.38 9.49 -5.48
CA ALA A 266 -2.25 10.42 -5.49
C ALA A 266 -1.84 10.83 -4.08
N TYR A 267 -2.80 11.13 -3.21
CA TYR A 267 -2.56 11.41 -1.79
C TYR A 267 -1.86 10.23 -1.09
N ALA A 268 -2.40 9.01 -1.22
CA ALA A 268 -1.82 7.81 -0.62
C ALA A 268 -0.39 7.55 -1.09
N LEU A 269 -0.11 7.67 -2.39
CA LEU A 269 1.24 7.49 -2.95
C LEU A 269 2.25 8.51 -2.40
N ILE A 270 1.90 9.81 -2.40
CA ILE A 270 2.81 10.86 -1.91
C ILE A 270 3.05 10.69 -0.40
N THR A 271 2.00 10.45 0.38
CA THR A 271 2.08 10.23 1.83
C THR A 271 2.86 8.97 2.19
N ALA A 272 2.80 7.92 1.36
CA ALA A 272 3.63 6.72 1.52
C ALA A 272 5.13 6.95 1.24
N GLY A 273 5.48 8.04 0.55
CA GLY A 273 6.85 8.48 0.30
C GLY A 273 7.23 8.56 -1.19
N VAL A 274 6.31 8.26 -2.11
CA VAL A 274 6.58 8.37 -3.55
C VAL A 274 6.81 9.83 -3.93
N ASP A 275 7.81 10.07 -4.77
CA ASP A 275 8.10 11.39 -5.33
C ASP A 275 6.87 11.97 -6.05
N ARG A 276 6.44 13.19 -5.71
CA ARG A 276 5.33 13.88 -6.40
C ARG A 276 5.61 14.04 -7.90
N ASP A 277 6.89 14.08 -8.28
CA ASP A 277 7.33 14.22 -9.66
C ASP A 277 7.34 12.87 -10.41
N HIS A 278 7.01 11.74 -9.75
CA HIS A 278 6.88 10.41 -10.36
C HIS A 278 5.82 10.43 -11.48
N PRO A 279 6.04 9.79 -12.65
CA PRO A 279 5.17 9.94 -13.82
C PRO A 279 3.69 9.60 -13.58
N VAL A 280 3.40 8.59 -12.75
CA VAL A 280 2.03 8.21 -12.37
C VAL A 280 1.39 9.32 -11.51
N VAL A 281 2.10 9.78 -10.47
CA VAL A 281 1.60 10.80 -9.54
C VAL A 281 1.36 12.11 -10.27
N ARG A 282 2.30 12.54 -11.11
CA ARG A 282 2.14 13.74 -11.96
C ARG A 282 0.92 13.63 -12.86
N LYS A 283 0.73 12.50 -13.56
CA LYS A 283 -0.44 12.26 -14.42
C LYS A 283 -1.77 12.26 -13.65
N HIS A 284 -1.76 11.94 -12.35
CA HIS A 284 -2.92 12.15 -11.47
C HIS A 284 -3.11 13.64 -11.16
N LEU A 285 -2.10 14.29 -10.58
CA LEU A 285 -2.14 15.71 -10.19
C LEU A 285 -2.58 16.62 -11.35
N ASP A 286 -2.02 16.42 -12.54
CA ASP A 286 -2.39 17.19 -13.74
C ASP A 286 -3.89 17.00 -14.08
N HIS A 287 -4.36 15.74 -14.14
CA HIS A 287 -5.74 15.43 -14.52
C HIS A 287 -6.79 15.87 -13.48
N ILE A 288 -6.49 15.73 -12.18
CA ILE A 288 -7.43 16.12 -11.12
C ILE A 288 -7.52 17.66 -11.03
N SER A 289 -6.45 18.40 -11.31
CA SER A 289 -6.48 19.86 -11.37
C SER A 289 -7.39 20.41 -12.48
N ASP A 290 -7.55 19.70 -13.60
CA ASP A 290 -8.51 20.07 -14.65
C ASP A 290 -9.94 19.59 -14.32
N SER A 291 -10.08 18.34 -13.87
CA SER A 291 -11.37 17.63 -13.77
C SER A 291 -12.17 17.90 -12.49
N VAL A 292 -11.50 18.04 -11.33
CA VAL A 292 -12.17 18.20 -10.03
C VAL A 292 -12.90 19.54 -9.90
N PRO A 293 -12.34 20.71 -10.31
CA PRO A 293 -13.08 21.97 -10.31
C PRO A 293 -14.34 21.91 -11.18
N ALA A 294 -14.22 21.30 -12.37
CA ALA A 294 -15.33 21.17 -13.32
C ALA A 294 -16.46 20.28 -12.79
N ALA A 295 -16.12 19.18 -12.09
CA ALA A 295 -17.11 18.33 -11.42
C ALA A 295 -17.77 19.03 -10.22
N SER A 296 -17.03 19.91 -9.51
CA SER A 296 -17.47 20.61 -8.29
C SER A 296 -18.12 19.65 -7.27
N ARG A 297 -17.54 18.44 -7.14
CA ARG A 297 -18.00 17.40 -6.21
C ARG A 297 -17.23 17.49 -4.91
N ILE A 298 -17.92 17.62 -3.78
CA ILE A 298 -17.29 17.94 -2.49
C ILE A 298 -16.36 16.84 -2.00
N TYR A 299 -16.74 15.57 -2.17
CA TYR A 299 -15.88 14.44 -1.83
C TYR A 299 -14.57 14.47 -2.66
N ASP A 300 -14.72 14.61 -3.99
CA ASP A 300 -13.61 14.70 -4.93
C ASP A 300 -12.68 15.90 -4.64
N VAL A 301 -13.25 17.07 -4.35
CA VAL A 301 -12.52 18.30 -3.96
C VAL A 301 -11.78 18.12 -2.63
N SER A 302 -12.37 17.41 -1.67
CA SER A 302 -11.73 17.14 -0.38
C SER A 302 -10.51 16.23 -0.54
N CYS A 303 -10.64 15.14 -1.32
CA CYS A 303 -9.50 14.28 -1.67
C CYS A 303 -8.43 15.03 -2.47
N TRP A 304 -8.82 15.97 -3.34
CA TRP A 304 -7.89 16.83 -4.08
C TRP A 304 -7.10 17.76 -3.14
N VAL A 305 -7.75 18.36 -2.13
CA VAL A 305 -7.07 19.15 -1.09
C VAL A 305 -5.98 18.34 -0.37
N PHE A 306 -6.23 17.07 -0.04
CA PHE A 306 -5.21 16.21 0.59
C PHE A 306 -4.03 15.91 -0.35
N ALA A 307 -4.30 15.60 -1.62
CA ALA A 307 -3.25 15.35 -2.61
C ALA A 307 -2.38 16.59 -2.87
N LEU A 308 -3.02 17.77 -2.97
CA LEU A 308 -2.34 19.06 -3.11
C LEU A 308 -1.49 19.37 -1.88
N ASP A 309 -2.00 19.15 -0.67
CA ASP A 309 -1.26 19.38 0.57
C ASP A 309 -0.03 18.48 0.68
N ALA A 310 -0.17 17.18 0.41
CA ALA A 310 0.95 16.25 0.42
C ALA A 310 2.02 16.64 -0.62
N ALA A 311 1.61 16.99 -1.85
CA ALA A 311 2.52 17.48 -2.89
C ALA A 311 3.23 18.79 -2.48
N ILE A 312 2.52 19.68 -1.79
CA ILE A 312 3.07 20.93 -1.25
C ILE A 312 4.06 20.68 -0.13
N THR A 313 3.73 19.83 0.85
CA THR A 313 4.62 19.44 1.96
C THR A 313 5.92 18.87 1.43
N GLN A 314 5.85 17.90 0.53
CA GLN A 314 7.04 17.27 -0.06
C GLN A 314 7.91 18.28 -0.84
N ALA A 315 7.29 19.31 -1.45
CA ALA A 315 8.02 20.38 -2.13
C ALA A 315 8.67 21.38 -1.15
N GLU A 316 8.01 21.66 -0.01
CA GLU A 316 8.60 22.44 1.08
C GLU A 316 9.78 21.70 1.74
N GLU A 317 9.67 20.38 1.95
CA GLU A 317 10.77 19.52 2.40
C GLU A 317 11.96 19.54 1.43
N ASP A 318 11.73 19.24 0.14
CA ASP A 318 12.78 19.25 -0.90
C ASP A 318 13.51 20.60 -0.95
N PHE A 319 12.76 21.70 -0.80
CA PHE A 319 13.32 23.05 -0.77
C PHE A 319 14.11 23.32 0.52
N ALA A 320 13.60 22.93 1.69
CA ALA A 320 14.28 23.10 2.97
C ALA A 320 15.59 22.30 3.04
N LEU A 321 15.58 21.04 2.57
CA LEU A 321 16.76 20.18 2.46
C LEU A 321 17.88 20.83 1.64
N THR A 322 17.52 21.50 0.55
CA THR A 322 18.47 22.14 -0.37
C THR A 322 18.83 23.59 0.01
N ASN A 323 18.06 24.23 0.89
CA ASN A 323 18.23 25.63 1.28
C ASN A 323 18.22 25.75 2.82
N LYS A 324 19.34 25.40 3.48
CA LYS A 324 19.51 25.60 4.94
C LYS A 324 19.16 27.05 5.33
N GLY A 325 18.32 27.23 6.34
CA GLY A 325 17.82 28.55 6.75
C GLY A 325 16.67 29.13 5.90
N ALA A 326 16.00 28.32 5.07
CA ALA A 326 14.83 28.75 4.28
C ALA A 326 13.75 29.43 5.13
N SER A 327 13.55 30.74 4.93
CA SER A 327 12.47 31.47 5.59
C SER A 327 11.09 30.96 5.16
N GLU A 328 10.11 31.10 6.06
CA GLU A 328 8.67 30.88 5.81
C GLU A 328 8.19 31.52 4.49
N LEU A 329 8.64 32.75 4.20
CA LEU A 329 8.28 33.49 2.99
C LEU A 329 8.85 32.85 1.70
N SER A 330 9.96 32.11 1.80
CA SER A 330 10.55 31.37 0.69
C SER A 330 9.82 30.06 0.42
N LEU A 331 9.44 29.32 1.48
CA LEU A 331 8.65 28.09 1.37
C LEU A 331 7.31 28.35 0.68
N ARG A 332 6.61 29.44 1.04
CA ARG A 332 5.36 29.88 0.38
C ARG A 332 5.47 30.16 -1.13
N LYS A 333 6.69 30.31 -1.68
CA LYS A 333 6.93 30.54 -3.12
C LYS A 333 7.14 29.24 -3.90
N VAL A 334 7.28 28.10 -3.23
CA VAL A 334 7.36 26.76 -3.83
C VAL A 334 5.96 26.33 -4.33
N ALA A 335 5.87 25.29 -5.18
CA ALA A 335 4.64 24.65 -5.68
C ALA A 335 3.43 25.60 -5.83
N ARG A 336 3.61 26.62 -6.68
CA ARG A 336 2.66 27.75 -6.82
C ARG A 336 1.38 27.39 -7.55
N SER A 337 1.40 26.39 -8.45
CA SER A 337 0.22 25.82 -9.07
C SER A 337 -0.69 25.24 -7.99
N HIS A 338 -0.19 24.26 -7.24
CA HIS A 338 -0.96 23.59 -6.18
C HIS A 338 -1.50 24.54 -5.10
N ARG A 339 -0.79 25.64 -4.79
CA ARG A 339 -1.30 26.69 -3.88
C ARG A 339 -2.43 27.53 -4.48
N LYS A 340 -2.50 27.73 -5.80
CA LYS A 340 -3.67 28.32 -6.47
C LYS A 340 -4.82 27.32 -6.51
N ASP A 341 -4.51 26.06 -6.80
CA ASP A 341 -5.48 24.96 -6.83
C ASP A 341 -6.19 24.81 -5.47
N LEU A 342 -5.45 24.92 -4.35
CA LEU A 342 -6.03 24.97 -3.00
C LEU A 342 -7.00 26.14 -2.77
N LEU A 343 -6.77 27.31 -3.39
CA LEU A 343 -7.70 28.44 -3.29
C LEU A 343 -9.00 28.17 -4.07
N VAL A 344 -8.90 27.53 -5.23
CA VAL A 344 -10.07 27.09 -6.03
C VAL A 344 -10.85 26.02 -5.26
N ALA A 345 -10.16 25.05 -4.66
CA ALA A 345 -10.78 24.03 -3.81
C ALA A 345 -11.49 24.63 -2.60
N ALA A 346 -10.88 25.64 -1.94
CA ALA A 346 -11.50 26.37 -0.84
C ALA A 346 -12.80 27.07 -1.25
N GLU A 347 -12.81 27.78 -2.39
CA GLU A 347 -14.01 28.44 -2.92
C GLU A 347 -15.16 27.44 -3.15
N ILE A 348 -14.84 26.27 -3.72
CA ILE A 348 -15.83 25.21 -3.97
C ILE A 348 -16.35 24.61 -2.65
N LEU A 349 -15.47 24.38 -1.66
CA LEU A 349 -15.87 23.87 -0.34
C LEU A 349 -16.76 24.85 0.42
N PHE A 350 -16.40 26.13 0.45
CA PHE A 350 -17.21 27.16 1.12
C PHE A 350 -18.58 27.33 0.46
N ARG A 351 -18.65 27.33 -0.89
CA ARG A 351 -19.93 27.36 -1.63
C ARG A 351 -20.76 26.09 -1.45
N GLY A 352 -20.13 24.97 -1.11
CA GLY A 352 -20.77 23.67 -0.97
C GLY A 352 -21.42 23.40 0.38
N GLN A 353 -21.19 24.23 1.40
CA GLN A 353 -21.88 24.10 2.68
C GLN A 353 -23.31 24.60 2.51
N ASN A 354 -24.29 23.77 2.87
CA ASN A 354 -25.70 24.13 2.74
C ASN A 354 -26.33 24.53 4.08
N GLU A 355 -27.63 24.82 4.05
CA GLU A 355 -28.39 25.34 5.20
C GLU A 355 -28.42 24.40 6.41
N THR A 356 -28.10 23.10 6.24
CA THR A 356 -27.95 22.17 7.37
C THR A 356 -26.65 22.39 8.15
N GLY A 357 -25.67 23.09 7.57
CA GLY A 357 -24.30 23.21 8.05
C GLY A 357 -23.38 22.06 7.62
N GLY A 358 -23.92 21.00 7.02
CA GLY A 358 -23.17 19.88 6.44
C GLY A 358 -22.90 20.02 4.94
N TRP A 359 -22.36 18.95 4.35
CA TRP A 359 -22.08 18.83 2.92
C TRP A 359 -22.64 17.53 2.32
N ARG A 360 -22.82 17.53 1.00
CA ARG A 360 -23.15 16.37 0.16
C ARG A 360 -22.31 16.40 -1.11
N TYR A 361 -22.48 15.40 -1.98
CA TYR A 361 -21.65 15.20 -3.16
C TYR A 361 -21.55 16.41 -4.10
N HIS A 362 -22.60 17.21 -4.34
CA HIS A 362 -22.52 18.38 -5.22
C HIS A 362 -22.80 19.69 -4.47
N VAL A 363 -22.16 20.78 -4.90
CA VAL A 363 -22.35 22.14 -4.35
C VAL A 363 -23.80 22.66 -4.34
N SER A 364 -24.71 22.05 -5.11
CA SER A 364 -26.12 22.44 -5.19
C SER A 364 -27.07 21.58 -4.34
N ASN A 365 -26.53 20.63 -3.56
CA ASN A 365 -27.33 19.80 -2.66
C ASN A 365 -27.80 20.61 -1.43
N SER A 366 -29.08 20.54 -1.11
CA SER A 366 -29.67 21.10 0.13
C SER A 366 -29.65 20.12 1.31
N ASP A 367 -29.41 18.83 1.05
CA ASP A 367 -29.24 17.77 2.04
C ASP A 367 -27.75 17.55 2.38
N ALA A 368 -27.43 16.80 3.44
CA ALA A 368 -26.05 16.48 3.82
C ALA A 368 -25.93 15.05 4.37
N ASP A 369 -24.72 14.48 4.33
CA ASP A 369 -24.40 13.24 5.06
C ASP A 369 -23.06 13.35 5.81
N THR A 370 -22.91 12.57 6.88
CA THR A 370 -21.70 12.51 7.72
C THR A 370 -20.49 11.98 6.93
N SER A 371 -20.71 11.17 5.88
CA SER A 371 -19.64 10.51 5.10
C SER A 371 -18.91 11.45 4.13
N VAL A 372 -19.60 12.43 3.56
CA VAL A 372 -19.02 13.52 2.75
C VAL A 372 -18.56 14.65 3.67
N THR A 373 -19.35 14.98 4.70
CA THR A 373 -19.01 16.04 5.65
C THR A 373 -17.64 15.81 6.30
N GLN A 374 -17.34 14.62 6.83
CA GLN A 374 -16.02 14.37 7.44
C GLN A 374 -14.82 14.66 6.51
N PHE A 375 -14.99 14.46 5.19
CA PHE A 375 -13.93 14.73 4.20
C PHE A 375 -13.78 16.23 3.97
N ALA A 376 -14.90 16.96 3.88
CA ALA A 376 -14.89 18.43 3.83
C ALA A 376 -14.25 19.04 5.09
N VAL A 377 -14.54 18.51 6.28
CA VAL A 377 -13.97 18.97 7.56
C VAL A 377 -12.44 18.84 7.61
N LEU A 378 -11.91 17.68 7.22
CA LEU A 378 -10.48 17.47 7.11
C LEU A 378 -9.84 18.41 6.08
N ALA A 379 -10.55 18.69 4.97
CA ALA A 379 -10.07 19.65 3.98
C ALA A 379 -10.05 21.09 4.55
N LEU A 380 -11.05 21.48 5.34
CA LEU A 380 -11.05 22.76 6.08
C LEU A 380 -9.85 22.84 7.05
N ALA A 381 -9.51 21.77 7.77
CA ALA A 381 -8.30 21.71 8.61
C ALA A 381 -7.02 22.00 7.81
N VAL A 382 -6.86 21.33 6.66
CA VAL A 382 -5.75 21.56 5.73
C VAL A 382 -5.68 23.02 5.28
N LEU A 383 -6.80 23.59 4.83
CA LEU A 383 -6.87 24.96 4.34
C LEU A 383 -6.48 25.98 5.44
N GLN A 384 -7.04 25.83 6.65
CA GLN A 384 -6.73 26.68 7.80
C GLN A 384 -5.24 26.57 8.19
N ARG A 385 -4.68 25.34 8.24
CA ARG A 385 -3.25 25.10 8.50
C ARG A 385 -2.34 25.71 7.42
N ARG A 386 -2.81 25.78 6.17
CA ARG A 386 -2.14 26.49 5.06
C ARG A 386 -2.37 28.01 5.07
N GLY A 387 -3.06 28.55 6.07
CA GLY A 387 -3.28 29.97 6.26
C GLY A 387 -4.41 30.56 5.39
N ILE A 388 -5.24 29.71 4.78
CA ILE A 388 -6.48 30.13 4.11
C ILE A 388 -7.51 30.34 5.20
N LYS A 389 -8.00 31.57 5.34
CA LYS A 389 -8.96 31.93 6.40
C LYS A 389 -10.31 31.27 6.15
N ILE A 390 -10.85 30.65 7.19
CA ILE A 390 -12.19 30.08 7.21
C ILE A 390 -13.11 30.98 8.04
N ASP A 391 -14.33 31.22 7.55
CA ASP A 391 -15.31 32.04 8.24
C ASP A 391 -15.82 31.30 9.50
N PRO A 392 -15.94 31.96 10.68
CA PRO A 392 -16.49 31.35 11.89
C PRO A 392 -17.85 30.67 11.73
N SER A 393 -18.71 31.16 10.82
CA SER A 393 -20.01 30.55 10.55
C SER A 393 -19.90 29.13 9.97
N VAL A 394 -18.84 28.82 9.21
CA VAL A 394 -18.59 27.49 8.65
C VAL A 394 -18.40 26.45 9.77
N TRP A 395 -17.59 26.79 10.77
CA TRP A 395 -17.35 25.94 11.95
C TRP A 395 -18.61 25.78 12.82
N GLN A 396 -19.42 26.84 12.94
CA GLN A 396 -20.67 26.79 13.71
C GLN A 396 -21.71 25.89 13.03
N GLY A 397 -21.93 26.04 11.72
CA GLY A 397 -22.82 25.17 10.95
C GLY A 397 -22.37 23.71 10.97
N LEU A 398 -21.07 23.46 10.81
CA LEU A 398 -20.51 22.10 10.92
C LEU A 398 -20.85 21.45 12.27
N VAL A 399 -20.58 22.14 13.37
CA VAL A 399 -20.81 21.60 14.72
C VAL A 399 -22.30 21.32 14.96
N GLN A 400 -23.18 22.21 14.49
CA GLN A 400 -24.63 22.00 14.54
C GLN A 400 -25.04 20.74 13.75
N TYR A 401 -24.52 20.58 12.53
CA TYR A 401 -24.81 19.42 11.69
C TYR A 401 -24.35 18.10 12.32
N ILE A 402 -23.08 18.02 12.73
CA ILE A 402 -22.52 16.78 13.31
C ILE A 402 -23.20 16.46 14.65
N GLN A 403 -23.56 17.46 15.46
CA GLN A 403 -24.32 17.22 16.69
C GLN A 403 -25.72 16.67 16.41
N SER A 404 -26.40 17.13 15.35
CA SER A 404 -27.69 16.56 14.92
C SER A 404 -27.60 15.11 14.45
N CYS A 405 -26.41 14.65 14.05
CA CYS A 405 -26.17 13.27 13.66
C CYS A 405 -25.87 12.33 14.84
N GLN A 406 -25.65 12.86 16.06
CA GLN A 406 -25.41 12.04 17.25
C GLN A 406 -26.73 11.50 17.83
N GLU A 407 -26.71 10.35 18.49
CA GLU A 407 -27.83 9.88 19.30
C GLU A 407 -28.20 10.91 20.40
N GLU A 408 -29.48 11.06 20.70
CA GLU A 408 -29.97 12.00 21.73
C GLU A 408 -29.71 11.49 23.15
N ASP A 409 -29.78 10.16 23.34
CA ASP A 409 -29.61 9.51 24.63
C ASP A 409 -28.81 8.20 24.51
N GLY A 410 -28.32 7.69 25.62
CA GLY A 410 -27.53 6.46 25.68
C GLY A 410 -27.12 6.11 27.12
N ASP A 411 -26.81 4.83 27.36
CA ASP A 411 -26.40 4.35 28.67
C ASP A 411 -25.18 5.11 29.20
N LYS A 412 -25.14 5.35 30.52
CA LYS A 412 -23.97 5.91 31.20
C LYS A 412 -22.86 4.87 31.34
N VAL A 413 -21.66 5.22 30.91
CA VAL A 413 -20.44 4.40 30.99
C VAL A 413 -19.24 5.26 31.39
N ALA A 414 -18.14 4.64 31.82
CA ALA A 414 -16.86 5.31 32.04
C ALA A 414 -15.89 4.85 30.93
N PRO A 415 -15.58 5.69 29.92
CA PRO A 415 -14.66 5.32 28.86
C PRO A 415 -13.21 5.28 29.36
N GLU A 416 -12.43 4.32 28.89
CA GLU A 416 -11.04 4.09 29.31
C GLU A 416 -10.09 4.48 28.17
N ILE A 417 -9.82 5.77 28.01
CA ILE A 417 -8.99 6.28 26.91
C ILE A 417 -7.55 6.48 27.39
N GLU A 418 -6.61 5.69 26.86
CA GLU A 418 -5.17 5.92 27.04
C GLU A 418 -4.68 6.86 25.93
N LEU A 419 -4.15 8.03 26.29
CA LEU A 419 -3.54 8.95 25.34
C LEU A 419 -2.08 8.57 25.04
N GLU A 420 -1.61 8.91 23.84
CA GLU A 420 -0.20 8.94 23.50
C GLU A 420 0.53 9.95 24.42
N PRO A 421 1.78 9.70 24.81
CA PRO A 421 2.56 10.68 25.57
C PRO A 421 2.81 11.94 24.73
N ASP A 422 2.85 13.11 25.38
CA ASP A 422 3.14 14.38 24.72
C ASP A 422 4.56 14.32 24.10
N PRO A 423 4.73 14.69 22.81
CA PRO A 423 6.05 14.81 22.20
C PRO A 423 7.06 15.61 23.02
N GLU A 424 6.67 16.70 23.71
CA GLU A 424 7.58 17.50 24.53
C GLU A 424 8.06 16.75 25.79
N ASP A 425 7.21 15.91 26.40
CA ASP A 425 7.60 15.05 27.54
C ASP A 425 8.55 13.91 27.09
N SER A 426 8.50 13.51 25.82
CA SER A 426 9.41 12.51 25.24
C SER A 426 10.79 13.07 24.87
N GLU A 427 10.90 14.36 24.52
CA GLU A 427 12.16 15.00 24.12
C GLU A 427 12.93 15.69 25.27
N VAL A 428 12.34 15.85 26.48
CA VAL A 428 12.95 16.66 27.55
C VAL A 428 13.05 15.98 28.94
N GLN A 429 13.78 14.86 29.01
CA GLN A 429 14.52 14.54 30.25
C GLN A 429 15.78 15.42 30.37
N ASN A 430 15.56 16.70 30.69
CA ASN A 430 16.61 17.69 30.90
C ASN A 430 17.54 17.26 32.07
N PRO A 431 18.84 16.94 31.85
CA PRO A 431 19.67 16.33 32.89
C PRO A 431 20.08 17.28 34.02
N SER A 432 19.73 18.57 33.95
CA SER A 432 20.20 19.61 34.87
C SER A 432 19.36 19.75 36.15
N GLY A 433 18.42 18.85 36.42
CA GLY A 433 17.66 18.79 37.69
C GLY A 433 16.82 20.04 38.02
N ARG A 434 16.61 20.95 37.06
CA ARG A 434 15.81 22.17 37.22
C ARG A 434 14.45 21.97 36.59
N ARG A 435 13.43 21.80 37.43
CA ARG A 435 12.02 21.87 37.03
C ARG A 435 11.75 23.23 36.38
N SER A 436 11.05 23.21 35.25
CA SER A 436 10.54 24.39 34.51
C SER A 436 9.38 25.11 35.24
N GLY A 437 9.40 25.13 36.58
CA GLY A 437 8.35 25.68 37.44
C GLY A 437 8.81 26.69 38.51
N GLU A 438 10.10 26.80 38.82
CA GLU A 438 10.61 27.79 39.78
C GLU A 438 11.06 29.08 39.08
N ARG A 439 10.13 30.04 38.96
CA ARG A 439 10.50 31.45 38.75
C ARG A 439 10.85 32.08 40.09
N ASP A 440 12.12 32.43 40.23
CA ASP A 440 12.71 33.05 41.41
C ASP A 440 11.93 34.31 41.86
N ARG A 441 11.61 34.42 43.15
CA ARG A 441 10.89 35.56 43.75
C ARG A 441 11.87 36.70 44.09
N GLY A 442 12.57 37.21 43.07
CA GLY A 442 13.42 38.40 43.15
C GLY A 442 12.60 39.71 43.09
N LYS A 443 12.90 40.67 43.97
CA LYS A 443 12.18 41.97 44.06
C LYS A 443 12.69 43.02 43.05
N SER A 444 11.78 43.94 42.74
CA SER A 444 11.97 45.31 42.22
C SER A 444 12.10 45.52 40.70
N GLY A 445 11.52 46.62 40.22
CA GLY A 445 11.51 47.06 38.82
C GLY A 445 10.10 47.26 38.27
N SER A 446 9.61 48.51 38.26
CA SER A 446 8.29 48.87 37.72
C SER A 446 8.29 48.91 36.18
N GLY A 447 7.34 48.23 35.54
CA GLY A 447 7.12 48.36 34.09
C GLY A 447 5.78 47.74 33.66
N ASN A 448 4.79 48.58 33.38
CA ASN A 448 3.48 48.14 32.90
C ASN A 448 3.56 47.78 31.40
N THR A 449 3.66 46.50 31.08
CA THR A 449 3.28 45.95 29.76
C THR A 449 2.37 44.76 29.96
N GLY A 450 1.07 44.97 29.80
CA GLY A 450 0.05 43.94 29.99
C GLY A 450 0.12 42.87 28.91
N VAL A 451 0.85 41.79 29.17
CA VAL A 451 0.70 40.55 28.41
C VAL A 451 -0.64 39.92 28.82
N ILE A 452 -1.63 40.00 27.93
CA ILE A 452 -2.88 39.26 28.08
C ILE A 452 -2.50 37.77 28.10
N LYS A 453 -2.63 37.12 29.25
CA LYS A 453 -2.57 35.65 29.32
C LYS A 453 -3.67 35.11 28.42
N LYS A 454 -3.29 34.46 27.32
CA LYS A 454 -4.20 33.67 26.50
C LYS A 454 -4.86 32.67 27.45
N LYS A 455 -6.19 32.67 27.57
CA LYS A 455 -6.88 31.61 28.33
C LYS A 455 -6.54 30.29 27.64
N GLU A 456 -5.97 29.36 28.39
CA GLU A 456 -5.77 27.99 27.92
C GLU A 456 -7.15 27.41 27.58
N ILE A 457 -7.28 26.90 26.36
CA ILE A 457 -8.44 26.12 25.93
C ILE A 457 -8.12 24.69 26.38
N PRO A 458 -8.95 24.03 27.22
CA PRO A 458 -8.63 22.68 27.69
C PRO A 458 -8.58 21.68 26.54
N ASP A 459 -7.72 20.66 26.67
CA ASP A 459 -7.59 19.56 25.71
C ASP A 459 -8.92 18.81 25.52
N PRO A 460 -9.38 18.53 24.29
CA PRO A 460 -10.72 17.99 24.01
C PRO A 460 -11.05 16.64 24.65
N ILE A 461 -10.06 15.86 25.09
CA ILE A 461 -10.23 14.49 25.62
C ILE A 461 -9.78 14.39 27.10
N GLN A 462 -9.29 15.47 27.71
CA GLN A 462 -8.92 15.52 29.14
C GLN A 462 -9.87 16.40 29.97
N GLY A 463 -10.29 15.92 31.15
CA GLY A 463 -11.08 16.70 32.11
C GLY A 463 -11.90 15.82 33.06
N GLU A 464 -12.46 16.40 34.13
CA GLU A 464 -13.37 15.67 35.03
C GLU A 464 -14.66 15.24 34.32
N GLU A 465 -15.10 16.01 33.31
CA GLU A 465 -16.26 15.68 32.48
C GLU A 465 -16.07 14.41 31.64
N MET A 466 -14.84 13.93 31.47
CA MET A 466 -14.51 12.73 30.69
C MET A 466 -14.71 11.43 31.50
N LEU A 467 -14.88 11.52 32.83
CA LEU A 467 -15.00 10.37 33.73
C LEU A 467 -16.33 9.60 33.59
N GLU A 468 -17.38 10.25 33.11
CA GLU A 468 -18.68 9.63 32.83
C GLU A 468 -19.20 10.14 31.47
N ALA A 469 -19.56 9.22 30.60
CA ALA A 469 -20.05 9.49 29.26
C ALA A 469 -21.42 8.84 29.04
N LYS A 470 -22.23 9.41 28.13
CA LYS A 470 -23.33 8.66 27.54
C LYS A 470 -22.81 7.93 26.30
N LYS A 471 -23.12 6.65 26.14
CA LYS A 471 -22.77 5.85 24.97
C LYS A 471 -23.61 6.29 23.75
N ARG A 472 -23.22 7.38 23.06
CA ARG A 472 -23.97 8.00 21.94
C ARG A 472 -23.15 8.09 20.66
N GLY A 473 -23.46 7.23 19.70
CA GLY A 473 -22.81 7.14 18.40
C GLY A 473 -23.37 8.14 17.39
N PHE A 474 -22.86 8.10 16.16
CA PHE A 474 -23.30 8.98 15.07
C PHE A 474 -23.91 8.22 13.90
N LYS A 475 -24.93 8.83 13.31
CA LYS A 475 -25.73 8.35 12.18
C LYS A 475 -25.16 8.84 10.85
N TYR A 476 -25.68 8.29 9.75
CA TYR A 476 -25.34 8.72 8.39
C TYR A 476 -25.96 10.09 8.03
N VAL A 477 -27.15 10.39 8.56
CA VAL A 477 -27.87 11.67 8.49
C VAL A 477 -28.51 11.94 9.85
N GLY A 478 -28.72 13.20 10.24
CA GLY A 478 -29.35 13.61 11.50
C GLY A 478 -30.86 13.37 11.62
N ASP A 479 -31.44 12.45 10.84
CA ASP A 479 -32.84 12.05 10.97
C ASP A 479 -32.97 10.63 11.58
N GLU A 480 -34.18 10.06 11.58
CA GLU A 480 -34.43 8.70 12.07
C GLU A 480 -34.27 7.61 10.99
N SER A 481 -33.90 7.97 9.74
CA SER A 481 -33.86 7.01 8.64
C SER A 481 -32.65 6.05 8.69
N HIS A 482 -31.64 6.36 9.50
CA HIS A 482 -30.42 5.58 9.66
C HIS A 482 -30.06 5.37 11.13
N GLY A 483 -29.69 4.13 11.48
CA GLY A 483 -29.08 3.82 12.78
C GLY A 483 -27.63 4.30 12.87
N THR A 484 -27.11 4.34 14.09
CA THR A 484 -25.68 4.55 14.35
C THR A 484 -24.85 3.38 13.86
N ASN A 485 -23.62 3.66 13.45
CA ASN A 485 -22.69 2.64 12.94
C ASN A 485 -21.25 3.09 13.08
N TRP A 486 -20.33 2.13 13.10
CA TRP A 486 -18.90 2.32 13.30
C TRP A 486 -18.28 3.43 12.45
N ASN A 487 -18.47 3.34 11.12
CA ASN A 487 -17.88 4.27 10.16
C ASN A 487 -18.35 5.71 10.43
N MET A 488 -19.63 5.91 10.75
CA MET A 488 -20.19 7.24 11.01
C MET A 488 -19.87 7.74 12.42
N SER A 489 -19.79 6.88 13.43
CA SER A 489 -19.30 7.27 14.76
C SER A 489 -17.86 7.78 14.72
N CYS A 490 -16.96 7.07 14.02
CA CYS A 490 -15.60 7.56 13.78
C CYS A 490 -15.58 8.90 13.02
N ALA A 491 -16.48 9.06 12.03
CA ALA A 491 -16.63 10.28 11.24
C ALA A 491 -17.08 11.49 12.08
N GLY A 492 -18.05 11.29 12.97
CA GLY A 492 -18.57 12.32 13.87
C GLY A 492 -17.53 12.77 14.88
N VAL A 493 -16.89 11.82 15.57
CA VAL A 493 -15.82 12.11 16.55
C VAL A 493 -14.64 12.84 15.88
N SER A 494 -14.13 12.34 14.76
CA SER A 494 -13.03 13.02 14.04
C SER A 494 -13.43 14.40 13.52
N SER A 495 -14.68 14.59 13.08
CA SER A 495 -15.16 15.92 12.67
C SER A 495 -15.24 16.90 13.85
N MET A 496 -15.70 16.45 15.02
CA MET A 496 -15.74 17.27 16.23
C MET A 496 -14.34 17.59 16.77
N LEU A 497 -13.40 16.65 16.72
CA LEU A 497 -11.98 16.89 17.08
C LEU A 497 -11.36 18.00 16.21
N VAL A 498 -11.54 17.95 14.89
CA VAL A 498 -11.09 19.01 13.98
C VAL A 498 -11.79 20.34 14.27
N ALA A 499 -13.11 20.32 14.46
CA ALA A 499 -13.87 21.53 14.75
C ALA A 499 -13.41 22.19 16.07
N TYR A 500 -13.04 21.39 17.07
CA TYR A 500 -12.44 21.89 18.30
C TYR A 500 -11.06 22.50 18.03
N GLU A 501 -10.11 21.75 17.48
CA GLU A 501 -8.73 22.21 17.27
C GLU A 501 -8.65 23.51 16.43
N PHE A 502 -9.34 23.53 15.29
CA PHE A 502 -9.25 24.65 14.34
C PHE A 502 -10.31 25.74 14.54
N GLY A 503 -11.44 25.42 15.19
CA GLY A 503 -12.60 26.30 15.37
C GLY A 503 -12.83 26.81 16.80
N ALA A 504 -12.33 26.15 17.84
CA ALA A 504 -12.53 26.57 19.24
C ALA A 504 -12.20 28.04 19.55
N PRO A 505 -11.21 28.71 18.92
CA PRO A 505 -10.95 30.14 19.15
C PRO A 505 -12.09 31.08 18.77
N VAL A 506 -13.01 30.65 17.89
CA VAL A 506 -14.16 31.45 17.42
C VAL A 506 -15.52 30.91 17.89
N MET A 507 -15.53 29.83 18.67
CA MET A 507 -16.72 29.30 19.33
C MET A 507 -17.01 30.03 20.65
N ASN A 508 -18.28 30.05 21.07
CA ASN A 508 -18.66 30.44 22.44
C ASN A 508 -18.32 29.32 23.46
N PRO A 509 -18.25 29.61 24.77
CA PRO A 509 -17.95 28.60 25.79
C PRO A 509 -18.89 27.40 25.78
N GLU A 510 -20.17 27.62 25.54
CA GLU A 510 -21.23 26.61 25.60
C GLU A 510 -21.08 25.60 24.45
N THR A 511 -20.77 26.08 23.24
CA THR A 511 -20.47 25.24 22.07
C THR A 511 -19.20 24.41 22.32
N ARG A 512 -18.15 24.98 22.94
CA ARG A 512 -16.95 24.21 23.28
C ARG A 512 -17.22 23.08 24.26
N ILE A 513 -18.08 23.30 25.27
CA ILE A 513 -18.48 22.25 26.21
C ILE A 513 -19.23 21.14 25.46
N MET A 514 -20.25 21.50 24.67
CA MET A 514 -21.03 20.54 23.89
C MET A 514 -20.16 19.72 22.92
N VAL A 515 -19.19 20.33 22.23
CA VAL A 515 -18.27 19.61 21.34
C VAL A 515 -17.43 18.58 22.11
N ARG A 516 -16.96 18.90 23.33
CA ARG A 516 -16.22 17.95 24.20
C ARG A 516 -17.11 16.81 24.66
N GLU A 517 -18.32 17.10 25.12
CA GLU A 517 -19.31 16.08 25.49
C GLU A 517 -19.65 15.16 24.32
N SER A 518 -19.77 15.72 23.11
CA SER A 518 -20.01 14.98 21.87
C SER A 518 -18.85 14.04 21.52
N ILE A 519 -17.60 14.52 21.62
CA ILE A 519 -16.38 13.72 21.44
C ILE A 519 -16.35 12.58 22.46
N ARG A 520 -16.46 12.89 23.76
CA ARG A 520 -16.48 11.92 24.87
C ARG A 520 -17.50 10.81 24.64
N ASP A 521 -18.74 11.19 24.35
CA ASP A 521 -19.86 10.26 24.20
C ASP A 521 -19.71 9.36 22.96
N GLY A 522 -19.09 9.89 21.89
CA GLY A 522 -18.74 9.14 20.70
C GLY A 522 -17.56 8.17 20.91
N LEU A 523 -16.53 8.58 21.65
CA LEU A 523 -15.41 7.72 22.04
C LEU A 523 -15.90 6.54 22.91
N ALA A 524 -16.80 6.83 23.87
CA ALA A 524 -17.46 5.81 24.68
C ALA A 524 -18.29 4.83 23.84
N TRP A 525 -19.06 5.34 22.86
CA TRP A 525 -19.77 4.48 21.91
C TRP A 525 -18.83 3.61 21.07
N MET A 526 -17.69 4.15 20.63
CA MET A 526 -16.70 3.39 19.86
C MET A 526 -16.08 2.25 20.69
N GLN A 527 -15.65 2.51 21.93
CA GLN A 527 -15.10 1.47 22.81
C GLN A 527 -16.08 0.30 23.00
N GLU A 528 -17.37 0.59 23.20
CA GLU A 528 -18.42 -0.41 23.44
C GLU A 528 -18.89 -1.15 22.17
N ASN A 529 -18.59 -0.63 20.97
CA ASN A 529 -19.04 -1.19 19.68
C ASN A 529 -17.86 -1.51 18.75
N TRP A 530 -16.73 -1.97 19.32
CA TRP A 530 -15.45 -2.12 18.64
C TRP A 530 -15.51 -3.02 17.41
N THR A 531 -15.43 -2.41 16.21
CA THR A 531 -15.50 -3.08 14.90
C THR A 531 -14.40 -2.55 13.95
N SER A 532 -13.20 -2.39 14.51
CA SER A 532 -12.04 -1.71 13.91
C SER A 532 -11.65 -2.21 12.51
N THR A 533 -11.88 -3.49 12.20
CA THR A 533 -11.37 -4.16 10.98
C THR A 533 -12.45 -4.56 9.95
N ASP A 534 -13.70 -4.13 10.10
CA ASP A 534 -14.81 -4.49 9.21
C ASP A 534 -14.56 -4.14 7.74
N ASN A 535 -14.04 -2.94 7.48
CA ASN A 535 -13.78 -2.43 6.13
C ASN A 535 -12.73 -1.31 6.14
N PHE A 536 -11.99 -1.17 5.03
CA PHE A 536 -10.88 -0.21 4.89
C PHE A 536 -11.26 1.26 5.08
N TYR A 537 -12.50 1.65 4.72
CA TYR A 537 -13.01 2.99 5.00
C TYR A 537 -13.22 3.22 6.51
N GLY A 538 -13.74 2.22 7.22
CA GLY A 538 -13.89 2.22 8.68
C GLY A 538 -12.54 2.25 9.40
N MET A 539 -11.56 1.44 8.97
CA MET A 539 -10.19 1.47 9.49
C MET A 539 -9.55 2.86 9.32
N TYR A 540 -9.70 3.49 8.14
CA TYR A 540 -9.20 4.86 7.92
C TYR A 540 -10.02 5.92 8.66
N SER A 541 -11.28 5.63 9.02
CA SER A 541 -12.08 6.52 9.87
C SER A 541 -11.62 6.45 11.33
N LEU A 542 -11.26 5.25 11.82
CA LEU A 542 -10.66 5.04 13.14
C LEU A 542 -9.27 5.70 13.26
N GLU A 543 -8.42 5.56 12.24
CA GLU A 543 -7.08 6.20 12.22
C GLU A 543 -7.14 7.71 12.43
N LYS A 544 -8.13 8.39 11.84
CA LYS A 544 -8.38 9.82 12.09
C LYS A 544 -8.69 10.10 13.56
N VAL A 545 -9.53 9.30 14.20
CA VAL A 545 -9.89 9.51 15.62
C VAL A 545 -8.67 9.29 16.51
N GLY A 546 -7.91 8.22 16.27
CA GLY A 546 -6.69 7.91 16.99
C GLY A 546 -5.65 9.03 16.87
N ASP A 547 -5.32 9.45 15.64
CA ASP A 547 -4.28 10.45 15.39
C ASP A 547 -4.67 11.88 15.74
N LEU A 548 -5.92 12.29 15.50
CA LEU A 548 -6.38 13.65 15.80
C LEU A 548 -6.69 13.84 17.28
N GLY A 549 -7.10 12.77 17.97
CA GLY A 549 -7.31 12.77 19.42
C GLY A 549 -6.05 12.48 20.23
N GLY A 550 -4.93 12.16 19.60
CA GLY A 550 -3.72 11.70 20.31
C GLY A 550 -3.97 10.45 21.14
N ILE A 551 -4.90 9.58 20.72
CA ILE A 551 -5.29 8.37 21.45
C ILE A 551 -4.34 7.24 21.11
N LYS A 552 -3.93 6.48 22.12
CA LYS A 552 -3.18 5.24 22.00
C LYS A 552 -4.08 4.01 22.18
N LYS A 553 -4.97 4.00 23.18
CA LYS A 553 -5.93 2.90 23.39
C LYS A 553 -7.36 3.31 23.69
N PHE A 554 -8.27 2.40 23.38
CA PHE A 554 -9.69 2.40 23.77
C PHE A 554 -9.95 1.15 24.63
N GLY A 555 -9.91 1.30 25.96
CA GLY A 555 -9.82 0.18 26.89
C GLY A 555 -8.59 -0.69 26.59
N GLU A 556 -8.82 -1.98 26.38
CA GLU A 556 -7.79 -2.96 26.02
C GLU A 556 -7.27 -2.82 24.57
N HIS A 557 -7.94 -2.03 23.71
CA HIS A 557 -7.63 -1.96 22.28
C HIS A 557 -6.54 -0.94 21.95
N ASP A 558 -5.31 -1.40 21.69
CA ASP A 558 -4.28 -0.61 20.98
C ASP A 558 -4.65 -0.55 19.50
N TRP A 559 -5.35 0.53 19.13
CA TRP A 559 -6.00 0.63 17.82
C TRP A 559 -5.00 0.57 16.66
N TYR A 560 -3.80 1.12 16.83
CA TYR A 560 -2.81 1.17 15.76
C TYR A 560 -2.10 -0.16 15.61
N ASP A 561 -1.74 -0.84 16.72
CA ASP A 561 -1.16 -2.18 16.62
C ASP A 561 -2.16 -3.19 16.04
N GLU A 562 -3.43 -3.14 16.43
CA GLU A 562 -4.49 -3.96 15.84
C GLU A 562 -4.60 -3.76 14.32
N LEU A 563 -4.75 -2.50 13.86
CA LEU A 563 -4.88 -2.20 12.44
C LEU A 563 -3.61 -2.58 11.66
N ARG A 564 -2.42 -2.27 12.21
CA ARG A 564 -1.13 -2.65 11.61
C ARG A 564 -1.02 -4.17 11.46
N THR A 565 -1.24 -4.91 12.53
CA THR A 565 -1.12 -6.38 12.55
C THR A 565 -2.15 -7.03 11.62
N TYR A 566 -3.38 -6.51 11.57
CA TYR A 566 -4.39 -6.95 10.61
C TYR A 566 -3.95 -6.72 9.16
N LEU A 567 -3.51 -5.51 8.82
CA LEU A 567 -3.11 -5.16 7.46
C LEU A 567 -1.88 -5.95 7.00
N LEU A 568 -0.85 -6.07 7.83
CA LEU A 568 0.36 -6.84 7.53
C LEU A 568 0.13 -8.35 7.37
N SER A 569 -1.00 -8.88 7.88
CA SER A 569 -1.37 -10.29 7.75
C SER A 569 -2.29 -10.55 6.54
N ASN A 570 -3.16 -9.59 6.22
CA ASN A 570 -4.18 -9.69 5.17
C ASN A 570 -3.79 -9.06 3.82
N GLN A 571 -2.54 -8.58 3.68
CA GLN A 571 -2.01 -8.17 2.39
C GLN A 571 -1.95 -9.36 1.42
N THR A 572 -2.25 -9.12 0.14
CA THR A 572 -2.12 -10.14 -0.90
C THR A 572 -0.66 -10.33 -1.29
N LYS A 573 -0.36 -11.46 -1.93
CA LYS A 573 0.98 -11.76 -2.48
C LYS A 573 1.48 -10.74 -3.50
N GLU A 574 0.63 -9.83 -3.95
CA GLU A 574 0.94 -8.78 -4.91
C GLU A 574 0.96 -7.38 -4.28
N GLY A 575 1.04 -7.28 -2.96
CA GLY A 575 1.11 -6.00 -2.24
C GLY A 575 -0.23 -5.27 -2.05
N SER A 576 -1.31 -5.76 -2.66
CA SER A 576 -2.64 -5.13 -2.56
C SER A 576 -3.39 -5.52 -1.29
N TRP A 577 -4.50 -4.84 -1.01
CA TRP A 577 -5.49 -5.26 -0.01
C TRP A 577 -6.89 -5.47 -0.60
N THR A 578 -7.51 -6.59 -0.24
CA THR A 578 -8.84 -7.01 -0.71
C THR A 578 -9.72 -7.47 0.47
N GLY A 579 -10.97 -7.84 0.23
CA GLY A 579 -11.89 -8.29 1.28
C GLY A 579 -12.61 -7.15 2.02
N GLY A 580 -13.00 -7.40 3.27
CA GLY A 580 -13.83 -6.51 4.11
C GLY A 580 -15.28 -6.36 3.64
N ALA A 581 -16.13 -5.70 4.43
CA ALA A 581 -17.50 -5.35 4.08
C ALA A 581 -17.57 -4.37 2.88
N GLY A 582 -18.76 -4.23 2.28
CA GLY A 582 -18.98 -3.32 1.15
C GLY A 582 -19.07 -1.86 1.57
N TYR A 583 -18.53 -0.95 0.77
CA TYR A 583 -18.68 0.50 0.94
C TYR A 583 -18.67 1.20 -0.43
N ALA A 584 -19.16 2.43 -0.51
CA ALA A 584 -19.26 3.18 -1.77
C ALA A 584 -17.87 3.47 -2.36
N GLY A 585 -17.70 3.27 -3.67
CA GLY A 585 -16.39 3.42 -4.34
C GLY A 585 -15.34 2.37 -3.99
N LYS A 586 -15.70 1.29 -3.28
CA LYS A 586 -14.78 0.20 -2.94
C LYS A 586 -14.15 -0.43 -4.18
N SER A 587 -12.82 -0.44 -4.22
CA SER A 587 -12.02 -1.19 -5.18
C SER A 587 -10.74 -1.71 -4.52
N ILE A 588 -10.02 -2.60 -5.20
CA ILE A 588 -8.70 -3.08 -4.76
C ILE A 588 -7.66 -1.95 -4.63
N ARG A 589 -7.75 -0.91 -5.49
CA ARG A 589 -6.87 0.26 -5.44
C ARG A 589 -7.25 1.22 -4.32
N ILE A 590 -8.55 1.45 -4.10
CA ILE A 590 -9.04 2.29 -2.99
C ILE A 590 -8.77 1.64 -1.63
N ASN A 591 -8.99 0.32 -1.50
CA ASN A 591 -8.56 -0.44 -0.33
C ASN A 591 -7.05 -0.27 -0.07
N THR A 592 -6.21 -0.47 -1.09
CA THR A 592 -4.75 -0.36 -0.97
C THR A 592 -4.33 1.08 -0.61
N ALA A 593 -4.96 2.09 -1.20
CA ALA A 593 -4.73 3.50 -0.85
C ALA A 593 -5.05 3.78 0.63
N PHE A 594 -6.20 3.29 1.14
CA PHE A 594 -6.50 3.39 2.58
C PHE A 594 -5.48 2.64 3.43
N SER A 595 -5.09 1.41 3.08
CA SER A 595 -4.07 0.65 3.81
C SER A 595 -2.73 1.40 3.90
N LEU A 596 -2.28 2.01 2.79
CA LEU A 596 -1.06 2.83 2.80
C LEU A 596 -1.20 4.06 3.72
N LEU A 597 -2.35 4.73 3.73
CA LEU A 597 -2.61 5.89 4.60
C LEU A 597 -2.62 5.49 6.08
N ILE A 598 -3.30 4.39 6.43
CA ILE A 598 -3.38 3.86 7.80
C ILE A 598 -1.98 3.48 8.31
N LEU A 599 -1.24 2.66 7.55
CA LEU A 599 0.12 2.23 7.88
C LEU A 599 1.16 3.38 7.88
N LYS A 600 0.76 4.59 7.49
CA LYS A 600 1.56 5.81 7.53
C LYS A 600 1.13 6.82 8.61
N ARG A 601 0.03 6.58 9.34
CA ARG A 601 -0.58 7.55 10.27
C ARG A 601 -0.72 8.92 9.60
N ALA A 602 -1.42 8.92 8.47
CA ALA A 602 -1.56 10.05 7.57
C ALA A 602 -2.29 11.21 8.25
N SER A 603 -3.27 10.92 9.11
CA SER A 603 -4.04 11.94 9.82
C SER A 603 -3.20 12.66 10.89
N ALA A 604 -2.20 11.99 11.49
CA ALA A 604 -1.25 12.63 12.40
C ALA A 604 -0.46 13.77 11.73
N MET A 605 -0.38 13.81 10.39
CA MET A 605 0.23 14.93 9.69
C MET A 605 -0.57 16.23 9.83
N LEU A 606 -1.86 16.21 10.20
CA LEU A 606 -2.68 17.41 10.41
C LEU A 606 -2.39 18.09 11.75
N THR A 607 -2.23 17.30 12.82
CA THR A 607 -1.96 17.77 14.19
C THR A 607 -0.47 17.97 14.46
N ARG A 608 0.41 17.13 13.89
CA ARG A 608 1.86 17.32 13.98
C ARG A 608 2.32 18.40 13.00
N SER A 609 3.38 19.14 13.35
CA SER A 609 3.92 20.14 12.43
C SER A 609 4.37 19.46 11.12
N SER A 610 4.14 20.09 9.96
CA SER A 610 4.61 19.58 8.66
C SER A 610 6.15 19.57 8.51
N ARG A 611 6.87 19.98 9.57
CA ARG A 611 8.33 19.94 9.70
C ARG A 611 8.80 18.80 10.63
N GLY A 612 7.87 18.10 11.28
CA GLY A 612 8.13 16.96 12.16
C GLY A 612 8.55 15.66 11.45
N PHE A 613 8.83 15.71 10.14
CA PHE A 613 9.57 14.64 9.46
C PHE A 613 11.06 14.76 9.82
N VAL A 614 11.38 14.40 11.06
CA VAL A 614 12.70 14.53 11.66
C VAL A 614 13.70 13.62 10.94
N ILE A 615 14.37 14.19 9.94
CA ILE A 615 15.72 13.78 9.55
C ILE A 615 16.76 14.54 10.40
N TYR A 616 16.34 15.56 11.16
CA TYR A 616 17.22 16.46 11.92
C TYR A 616 16.67 16.72 13.32
N SER A 617 17.20 16.05 14.34
CA SER A 617 17.06 16.52 15.72
C SER A 617 18.17 17.54 15.99
N GLY A 618 17.77 18.76 16.33
CA GLY A 618 18.69 19.89 16.47
C GLY A 618 19.27 20.00 17.88
N GLY A 619 20.61 19.90 17.99
CA GLY A 619 21.36 20.44 19.13
C GLY A 619 21.45 19.57 20.39
N ASN A 620 22.63 18.98 20.58
CA ASN A 620 23.18 18.40 21.82
C ASN A 620 22.59 17.07 22.35
N VAL A 621 23.33 16.00 22.05
CA VAL A 621 23.64 14.86 22.96
C VAL A 621 22.46 13.99 23.40
N LEU A 622 21.94 13.18 22.46
CA LEU A 622 21.32 11.87 22.76
C LEU A 622 22.06 10.66 22.14
N ALA A 623 23.03 10.89 21.26
CA ALA A 623 23.89 9.85 20.66
C ALA A 623 24.80 9.11 21.67
N ASP A 624 24.72 9.43 22.96
CA ASP A 624 25.60 8.92 24.03
C ASP A 624 24.82 8.62 25.33
N LYS A 625 23.54 8.22 25.21
CA LYS A 625 22.73 7.77 26.36
C LYS A 625 22.05 6.40 26.21
N ASP A 626 21.55 6.05 25.02
CA ASP A 626 20.82 4.79 24.80
C ASP A 626 21.53 3.78 23.87
N GLY A 627 22.73 4.10 23.37
CA GLY A 627 23.62 3.12 22.73
C GLY A 627 23.26 2.63 21.31
N ASP A 628 22.14 3.07 20.72
CA ASP A 628 21.75 2.73 19.34
C ASP A 628 22.58 3.49 18.29
N ARG A 629 23.85 3.08 18.15
CA ARG A 629 24.78 3.64 17.17
C ARG A 629 24.46 3.19 15.74
N ASP A 630 23.73 2.10 15.54
CA ASP A 630 23.48 1.52 14.22
C ASP A 630 22.37 2.24 13.44
N ASN A 631 21.37 2.81 14.13
CA ASN A 631 20.30 3.57 13.51
C ASN A 631 20.55 5.09 13.40
N TRP A 632 21.63 5.61 13.99
CA TRP A 632 21.93 7.04 14.01
C TRP A 632 23.31 7.39 13.43
N ALA A 633 23.43 8.60 12.89
CA ALA A 633 24.70 9.20 12.48
C ALA A 633 24.69 10.71 12.72
N ILE A 634 25.88 11.33 12.71
CA ILE A 634 26.05 12.78 12.87
C ILE A 634 26.62 13.35 11.55
N LEU A 635 26.06 14.47 11.10
CA LEU A 635 26.53 15.22 9.94
C LEU A 635 27.68 16.17 10.32
N SER A 636 28.82 16.11 9.64
CA SER A 636 29.99 16.95 9.93
C SER A 636 29.72 18.45 9.76
N ASP A 637 28.92 18.86 8.78
CA ASP A 637 28.77 20.27 8.40
C ASP A 637 27.80 21.04 9.31
N SER A 638 26.95 20.33 10.07
CA SER A 638 26.00 20.95 11.01
C SER A 638 26.03 20.40 12.43
N GLY A 639 26.67 19.25 12.70
CA GLY A 639 26.60 18.57 13.99
C GLY A 639 25.20 18.02 14.31
N GLU A 640 24.32 17.93 13.32
CA GLU A 640 22.95 17.41 13.47
C GLU A 640 22.95 15.88 13.43
N SER A 641 22.15 15.26 14.29
CA SER A 641 21.90 13.82 14.29
C SER A 641 20.79 13.46 13.29
N ILE A 642 21.04 12.41 12.50
CA ILE A 642 20.12 11.88 11.49
C ILE A 642 19.75 10.42 11.80
N HIS A 643 18.48 10.07 11.59
CA HIS A 643 17.99 8.69 11.70
C HIS A 643 18.16 7.95 10.37
N LEU A 644 19.07 6.96 10.34
CA LEU A 644 19.46 6.23 9.14
C LEU A 644 18.30 5.42 8.53
N PRO A 645 17.46 4.67 9.27
CA PRO A 645 16.30 4.01 8.70
C PRO A 645 15.33 4.98 7.99
N THR A 646 15.11 6.17 8.55
CA THR A 646 14.28 7.22 7.90
C THR A 646 14.92 7.70 6.61
N LEU A 647 16.24 7.95 6.60
CA LEU A 647 16.98 8.38 5.42
C LEU A 647 16.98 7.31 4.32
N VAL A 648 17.27 6.05 4.66
CA VAL A 648 17.25 4.90 3.74
C VAL A 648 15.88 4.76 3.09
N ARG A 649 14.80 4.85 3.88
CA ARG A 649 13.43 4.74 3.38
C ARG A 649 13.07 5.89 2.43
N GLN A 650 13.50 7.12 2.72
CA GLN A 650 13.35 8.24 1.78
C GLN A 650 14.19 8.02 0.52
N LEU A 651 15.41 7.51 0.62
CA LEU A 651 16.26 7.22 -0.54
C LEU A 651 15.73 6.07 -1.41
N ARG A 652 15.08 5.04 -0.84
CA ARG A 652 14.45 3.94 -1.57
C ARG A 652 13.30 4.41 -2.48
N LEU A 653 12.53 5.43 -2.07
CA LEU A 653 11.36 5.94 -2.82
C LEU A 653 11.60 7.27 -3.56
N ARG A 654 12.50 8.10 -3.03
CA ARG A 654 12.75 9.49 -3.43
C ARG A 654 14.26 9.84 -3.35
N PRO A 655 15.13 9.21 -4.16
CA PRO A 655 16.59 9.39 -4.12
C PRO A 655 17.08 10.76 -4.62
N LYS A 656 16.72 11.85 -3.95
CA LYS A 656 17.18 13.21 -4.27
C LYS A 656 18.68 13.36 -3.96
N SER A 657 19.39 14.15 -4.77
CA SER A 657 20.83 14.35 -4.64
C SER A 657 21.29 14.83 -3.25
N ARG A 658 20.51 15.68 -2.57
CA ARG A 658 20.87 16.14 -1.22
C ARG A 658 20.78 15.04 -0.16
N LEU A 659 19.82 14.12 -0.27
CA LEU A 659 19.72 12.97 0.64
C LEU A 659 20.91 12.00 0.43
N LEU A 660 21.35 11.82 -0.82
CA LEU A 660 22.55 11.04 -1.12
C LEU A 660 23.82 11.71 -0.57
N LEU A 661 23.92 13.05 -0.65
CA LEU A 661 25.01 13.81 -0.02
C LEU A 661 24.99 13.69 1.51
N MET A 662 23.83 13.60 2.16
CA MET A 662 23.74 13.39 3.61
C MET A 662 24.17 11.98 4.01
N LEU A 663 23.85 10.95 3.21
CA LEU A 663 24.33 9.59 3.43
C LEU A 663 25.87 9.52 3.29
N GLU A 664 26.42 10.18 2.27
CA GLU A 664 27.86 10.33 2.07
C GLU A 664 28.53 11.08 3.23
N GLU A 665 27.97 12.23 3.64
CA GLU A 665 28.45 13.04 4.77
C GLU A 665 28.47 12.23 6.07
N ALA A 666 27.41 11.45 6.34
CA ALA A 666 27.33 10.55 7.50
C ALA A 666 28.38 9.43 7.48
N VAL A 667 28.63 8.81 6.31
CA VAL A 667 29.69 7.78 6.14
C VAL A 667 31.08 8.40 6.32
N ILE A 668 31.33 9.56 5.72
CA ILE A 668 32.65 10.20 5.76
C ILE A 668 32.98 10.71 7.17
N SER A 669 31.98 11.20 7.91
CA SER A 669 32.08 11.66 9.30
C SER A 669 32.43 10.54 10.29
N GLU A 670 32.15 9.29 9.93
CA GLU A 670 32.42 8.12 10.78
C GLU A 670 33.88 7.63 10.66
N ASN A 671 34.41 7.10 11.76
CA ASN A 671 35.74 6.50 11.79
C ASN A 671 35.88 5.39 10.75
N ARG A 672 37.02 5.33 10.04
CA ARG A 672 37.22 4.39 8.91
C ARG A 672 36.93 2.92 9.22
N TRP A 673 37.17 2.46 10.44
CA TRP A 673 36.90 1.08 10.87
C TRP A 673 35.42 0.81 11.20
N ASP A 674 34.65 1.86 11.53
CA ASP A 674 33.22 1.81 11.86
C ASP A 674 32.32 2.04 10.63
N ARG A 675 32.83 2.68 9.57
CA ARG A 675 32.12 2.90 8.28
C ARG A 675 31.38 1.67 7.71
N PRO A 676 31.87 0.42 7.84
CA PRO A 676 31.12 -0.76 7.38
C PRO A 676 29.70 -0.91 7.92
N ARG A 677 29.36 -0.33 9.08
CA ARG A 677 27.98 -0.33 9.63
C ARG A 677 26.94 0.30 8.70
N PHE A 678 27.37 1.11 7.73
CA PHE A 678 26.51 1.71 6.72
C PHE A 678 26.20 0.77 5.53
N ILE A 679 26.87 -0.38 5.40
CA ILE A 679 26.64 -1.30 4.27
C ILE A 679 25.19 -1.79 4.19
N PRO A 680 24.53 -2.26 5.28
CA PRO A 680 23.12 -2.65 5.22
C PRO A 680 22.21 -1.52 4.72
N HIS A 681 22.45 -0.30 5.20
CA HIS A 681 21.71 0.90 4.81
C HIS A 681 21.90 1.22 3.32
N ILE A 682 23.14 1.19 2.81
CA ILE A 682 23.45 1.44 1.40
C ILE A 682 22.92 0.32 0.50
N SER A 683 23.08 -0.94 0.89
CA SER A 683 22.58 -2.12 0.19
C SER A 683 21.07 -2.05 0.01
N ARG A 684 20.33 -1.73 1.09
CA ARG A 684 18.88 -1.46 1.05
C ARG A 684 18.50 -0.33 0.09
N VAL A 685 19.27 0.75 -0.06
CA VAL A 685 18.96 1.75 -1.10
C VAL A 685 19.23 1.19 -2.51
N ARG A 686 20.33 0.45 -2.68
CA ARG A 686 20.80 -0.10 -3.95
C ARG A 686 19.89 -1.20 -4.51
N GLU A 687 19.23 -1.98 -3.65
CA GLU A 687 18.22 -2.99 -4.01
C GLU A 687 17.02 -2.40 -4.77
N ARG A 688 16.58 -1.20 -4.36
CA ARG A 688 15.29 -0.64 -4.79
C ARG A 688 15.43 0.40 -5.91
N VAL A 689 16.52 1.14 -5.93
CA VAL A 689 16.74 2.20 -6.92
C VAL A 689 17.28 1.61 -8.21
N VAL A 690 16.68 1.95 -9.36
CA VAL A 690 17.08 1.47 -10.70
C VAL A 690 17.97 2.49 -11.47
N GLY A 691 18.13 3.70 -10.93
CA GLY A 691 18.79 4.80 -11.62
C GLY A 691 20.31 4.65 -11.67
N ARG A 692 20.89 4.38 -12.86
CA ARG A 692 22.36 4.29 -13.07
C ARG A 692 23.19 5.43 -12.47
N GLY A 693 22.66 6.66 -12.47
CA GLY A 693 23.35 7.81 -11.86
C GLY A 693 23.36 7.78 -10.33
N ILE A 694 22.37 7.14 -9.72
CA ILE A 694 22.27 6.96 -8.27
C ILE A 694 23.12 5.76 -7.83
N HIS A 695 23.09 4.63 -8.56
CA HIS A 695 24.04 3.52 -8.33
C HIS A 695 25.47 4.03 -8.29
N LYS A 696 25.92 4.78 -9.31
CA LYS A 696 27.27 5.39 -9.32
C LYS A 696 27.59 6.24 -8.08
N LYS A 697 26.59 6.90 -7.47
CA LYS A 697 26.79 7.68 -6.25
C LYS A 697 26.84 6.78 -5.01
N LEU A 698 26.04 5.71 -4.96
CA LEU A 698 26.11 4.69 -3.90
C LEU A 698 27.42 3.90 -3.96
N ASP A 699 27.85 3.49 -5.16
CA ASP A 699 29.11 2.79 -5.40
C ASP A 699 30.30 3.69 -4.97
N HIS A 700 30.25 5.00 -5.23
CA HIS A 700 31.23 5.97 -4.70
C HIS A 700 31.21 6.10 -3.17
N ILE A 701 30.04 6.04 -2.53
CA ILE A 701 29.96 6.01 -1.05
C ILE A 701 30.54 4.69 -0.51
N LEU A 702 30.42 3.57 -1.26
CA LEU A 702 31.05 2.30 -0.90
C LEU A 702 32.58 2.34 -1.08
N GLU A 703 33.13 3.15 -2.00
CA GLU A 703 34.59 3.37 -2.12
C GLU A 703 35.19 3.98 -0.83
N GLU A 704 34.43 4.81 -0.10
CA GLU A 704 34.84 5.35 1.21
C GLU A 704 34.84 4.30 2.34
N ILE A 705 34.23 3.14 2.13
CA ILE A 705 34.26 1.98 3.04
C ILE A 705 35.36 1.00 2.63
N ARG A 706 35.43 0.67 1.35
CA ARG A 706 36.44 -0.21 0.73
C ARG A 706 36.97 0.48 -0.54
N PRO A 707 38.25 0.89 -0.62
CA PRO A 707 38.79 1.69 -1.73
C PRO A 707 38.69 1.09 -3.15
N THR A 708 38.38 -0.20 -3.30
CA THR A 708 38.14 -0.85 -4.60
C THR A 708 36.64 -1.02 -4.93
N GLY A 709 35.74 -0.52 -4.08
CA GLY A 709 34.30 -0.78 -4.17
C GLY A 709 33.97 -2.27 -4.00
N PHE A 710 32.85 -2.67 -4.60
CA PHE A 710 32.35 -4.04 -4.65
C PHE A 710 31.83 -4.31 -6.07
N GLU A 711 32.05 -5.51 -6.60
CA GLU A 711 31.62 -5.89 -7.96
C GLU A 711 30.10 -6.00 -8.05
N ASP A 712 29.47 -6.62 -7.06
CA ASP A 712 28.03 -6.82 -6.96
C ASP A 712 27.52 -6.78 -5.51
N SER A 713 26.22 -7.01 -5.32
CA SER A 713 25.58 -7.01 -4.00
C SER A 713 25.91 -8.26 -3.17
N ASP A 714 26.28 -9.38 -3.80
CA ASP A 714 26.61 -10.62 -3.09
C ASP A 714 28.01 -10.53 -2.47
N GLU A 715 28.98 -9.97 -3.20
CA GLU A 715 30.31 -9.63 -2.66
C GLU A 715 30.19 -8.62 -1.51
N LEU A 716 29.35 -7.59 -1.66
CA LEU A 716 29.07 -6.59 -0.62
C LEU A 716 28.53 -7.23 0.67
N ASN A 717 27.49 -8.04 0.55
CA ASN A 717 26.85 -8.70 1.68
C ASN A 717 27.77 -9.75 2.34
N ALA A 718 28.51 -10.54 1.55
CA ALA A 718 29.46 -11.51 2.06
C ALA A 718 30.65 -10.87 2.78
N TRP A 719 31.16 -9.74 2.25
CA TRP A 719 32.23 -8.97 2.90
C TRP A 719 31.76 -8.39 4.24
N TYR A 720 30.56 -7.80 4.28
CA TYR A 720 29.98 -7.27 5.52
C TYR A 720 29.74 -8.35 6.58
N ALA A 721 29.24 -9.52 6.18
CA ALA A 721 29.08 -10.67 7.09
C ALA A 721 30.43 -11.14 7.68
N ASN A 722 31.52 -11.05 6.92
CA ASN A 722 32.86 -11.34 7.43
C ASN A 722 33.39 -10.23 8.35
N TRP A 723 33.08 -8.95 8.08
CA TRP A 723 33.42 -7.84 8.99
C TRP A 723 32.69 -7.97 10.34
N LEU A 724 31.39 -8.30 10.35
CA LEU A 724 30.63 -8.56 11.58
C LEU A 724 31.26 -9.66 12.44
N ARG A 725 31.60 -10.81 11.83
CA ARG A 725 32.30 -11.92 12.53
C ARG A 725 33.64 -11.51 13.14
N ILE A 726 34.33 -10.51 12.56
CA ILE A 726 35.57 -9.98 13.12
C ILE A 726 35.27 -9.08 14.32
N GLN A 727 34.21 -8.27 14.29
CA GLN A 727 33.76 -7.48 15.45
C GLN A 727 33.32 -8.36 16.63
N GLU A 728 32.74 -9.53 16.38
CA GLU A 728 32.37 -10.49 17.44
C GLU A 728 33.57 -11.15 18.17
N ILE A 729 34.79 -11.01 17.63
CA ILE A 729 36.03 -11.64 18.14
C ILE A 729 36.91 -10.65 18.92
N VAL A 730 36.69 -9.34 18.76
CA VAL A 730 37.53 -8.24 19.28
C VAL A 730 36.92 -7.61 20.53
#